data_AF-A0AAE4AA33-F1
#
_entry.id   AF-A0AAE4AA33-F1
#
_cell.length_a   1.000
_cell.length_b   1.000
_cell.length_c   1.000
_cell.angle_alpha   90.00
_cell.angle_beta   90.00
_cell.angle_gamma   90.00
#
_symmetry.space_group_name_H-M   'P 1'
#
loop_
_entity.id
_entity.type
_entity.pdbx_description
1 polymer ?
#
loop_
_entity_poly.entity_id
_entity_poly.type
_entity_poly.pdbx_seq_one_letter_code
_entity_poly.pdbx_strand_id
1 'polypeptide(L)'
;MSIPSLPRAARHALLALLLALAALTASALTAPARAAAADPVAITQGEGLRWGLKLSWRNYAGIGTASDGATIVGGADGYVWPFRSGSFNPDTNRAELQYGGSVRWTAHEGVLDVTVSNPRLVLDGDDAQLFGRALSKSESTGQMVDYGEIPLVTVTLREEALTVADGRTRWAALGTNLTAEGFRVFSGNYPVGTVMDPLTATYSGPGGFPAPTADNFTPAGTIGFSEVNRTTPSEPTTQHVFDLFWDAQRELMHATTDSVWGTVGARFPDTLGTIGDTGREDTTGQSFPKATFDAATATVFDSVNTTVHTYTWNAATWGYDHTSFDAGTYVYALEWDPVGRRLLVVSSSELASFTDNGDGSWRKVRYTRVGDTLPAGPRSQIAIDESGTIMLADAGQPPAEVRLAGTTATVTRLADDVHDPDAAQSTFAQPSELRAIPGGGFYLAGYRGLVQRVERAGDGSLRQVGETLRLGVASVLASAIDQSDGSFYVVAPAVRKIAVVKDGAKVGELALTQEPGVGFSGPIGIAAGADHALYVNEGGGYPALNTLAKYARGTSPTVGDDPQDAVVPFAAGVDSGTATFTAAATAVGGDPTVQWQTRAGDSGRFTDIDGATATTLRLPVTVADNGRQVRAVFSNAFGRLGSAHATVTINAAAAIVVEPADLTVDPGATAEFKVMPSGNPAPEIQWQVLSNGSWVDLADGNGYEIDGGFLRVLNASATQNGLQFRARLRNKITPGSEEWSTVFSRVATLKVASPVTSAVSFGGGHVDWGFAERWRCYVVGNVARGGIVPGAGATQVPGTLATGTLCNGRNAGSEIVRFGIRGGSFDPASGVLELKLRGTVRFWGHDYHVPGDTRPQLDTTFSNLRLVVTGDSGTLYADTVGATMDAPTPVTRTNVAIVSARLPSGPVARDGGLDWSGIETTLTAAGAEVFGSYPAGEPFDPIAISADFGTPEPDAVVDQPQPPVQQPPVQQPPVTRAPVAKAAGTIAAGAKATTVGKTGVAQVATLRCAAGARCTVTVPKRLTLKIAGKRYAATVSSPKAIAAGKRGVVTLKLSKKAAAKLAGRSVKVKLRVTVRASGARAVTKTVTVTLKGAKKQAKKALKKG
;
A
#
# COMPACT_ATOMS: atom_id res chain seq x y z
N MET A 1 -31.09 19.47 72.26
CA MET A 1 -30.68 18.10 72.63
C MET A 1 -29.18 18.02 72.39
N SER A 2 -28.36 17.75 73.41
CA SER A 2 -26.90 17.91 73.31
C SER A 2 -26.25 16.71 72.62
N ILE A 3 -25.53 16.95 71.52
CA ILE A 3 -24.81 15.90 70.78
C ILE A 3 -23.48 15.61 71.50
N PRO A 4 -23.05 14.34 71.66
CA PRO A 4 -21.90 14.00 72.50
C PRO A 4 -20.55 14.48 71.96
N SER A 5 -19.64 14.84 72.85
CA SER A 5 -18.25 15.14 72.49
C SER A 5 -17.49 13.86 72.11
N LEU A 6 -17.08 13.75 70.84
CA LEU A 6 -16.21 12.68 70.36
C LEU A 6 -14.95 12.52 71.24
N PRO A 7 -14.55 11.27 71.58
CA PRO A 7 -13.46 10.99 72.51
C PRO A 7 -12.10 11.46 71.98
N ARG A 8 -11.17 11.74 72.90
CA ARG A 8 -9.89 12.40 72.60
C ARG A 8 -9.09 11.69 71.50
N ALA A 9 -9.06 10.36 71.49
CA ALA A 9 -8.40 9.56 70.46
C ALA A 9 -8.99 9.77 69.05
N ALA A 10 -10.33 9.78 68.92
CA ALA A 10 -11.00 10.03 67.64
C ALA A 10 -10.69 11.43 67.09
N ARG A 11 -10.55 12.44 67.97
CA ARG A 11 -10.10 13.78 67.55
C ARG A 11 -8.67 13.80 67.03
N HIS A 12 -7.76 13.03 67.62
CA HIS A 12 -6.38 12.94 67.14
C HIS A 12 -6.29 12.14 65.84
N ALA A 13 -7.07 11.06 65.69
CA ALA A 13 -7.17 10.33 64.43
C ALA A 13 -7.74 11.20 63.29
N LEU A 14 -8.80 11.99 63.56
CA LEU A 14 -9.38 12.89 62.57
C LEU A 14 -8.42 14.06 62.23
N LEU A 15 -7.71 14.61 63.23
CA LEU A 15 -6.72 15.66 63.00
C LEU A 15 -5.50 15.13 62.23
N ALA A 16 -5.04 13.91 62.52
CA ALA A 16 -3.98 13.25 61.77
C ALA A 16 -4.40 12.93 60.33
N LEU A 17 -5.65 12.49 60.12
CA LEU A 17 -6.20 12.26 58.78
C LEU A 17 -6.36 13.57 58.00
N LEU A 18 -6.77 14.66 58.65
CA LEU A 18 -6.84 16.00 58.06
C LEU A 18 -5.45 16.60 57.78
N LEU A 19 -4.46 16.35 58.63
CA LEU A 19 -3.07 16.74 58.39
C LEU A 19 -2.43 15.89 57.27
N ALA A 20 -2.78 14.61 57.17
CA ALA A 20 -2.38 13.76 56.05
C ALA A 20 -3.02 14.21 54.73
N LEU A 21 -4.33 14.53 54.72
CA LEU A 21 -4.99 15.11 53.56
C LEU A 21 -4.38 16.46 53.19
N ALA A 22 -4.13 17.33 54.17
CA ALA A 22 -3.47 18.62 53.94
C ALA A 22 -2.06 18.42 53.35
N ALA A 23 -1.27 17.48 53.88
CA ALA A 23 0.05 17.16 53.37
C ALA A 23 0.00 16.58 51.93
N LEU A 24 -0.96 15.71 51.62
CA LEU A 24 -1.16 15.19 50.26
C LEU A 24 -1.56 16.33 49.29
N THR A 25 -2.47 17.22 49.70
CA THR A 25 -2.86 18.37 48.85
C THR A 25 -1.75 19.42 48.71
N ALA A 26 -0.94 19.66 49.75
CA ALA A 26 0.19 20.58 49.69
C ALA A 26 1.31 20.03 48.80
N SER A 27 1.62 18.73 48.92
CA SER A 27 2.62 18.06 48.08
C SER A 27 2.19 18.02 46.61
N ALA A 28 0.88 17.97 46.34
CA ALA A 28 0.32 18.04 44.99
C ALA A 28 0.31 19.47 44.39
N LEU A 29 0.52 20.52 45.19
CA LEU A 29 0.52 21.93 44.77
C LEU A 29 1.92 22.51 44.54
N THR A 30 2.98 21.76 44.83
CA THR A 30 4.38 22.13 44.51
C THR A 30 5.09 21.13 43.59
N ALA A 31 4.37 20.15 43.04
CA ALA A 31 4.80 19.55 41.78
C ALA A 31 4.78 20.66 40.71
N PRO A 32 5.82 20.82 39.88
CA PRO A 32 5.72 21.72 38.74
C PRO A 32 4.57 21.24 37.87
N ALA A 33 3.56 22.08 37.65
CA ALA A 33 2.49 21.77 36.71
C ALA A 33 3.16 21.42 35.38
N ARG A 34 2.96 20.17 34.91
CA ARG A 34 3.47 19.71 33.62
C ARG A 34 3.03 20.76 32.60
N ALA A 35 3.99 21.46 32.00
CA ALA A 35 3.69 22.54 31.07
C ALA A 35 2.71 22.00 30.02
N ALA A 36 1.62 22.73 29.78
CA ALA A 36 0.72 22.40 28.68
C ALA A 36 1.56 22.38 27.41
N ALA A 37 1.58 21.24 26.71
CA ALA A 37 2.46 21.04 25.58
C ALA A 37 2.24 22.14 24.54
N ALA A 38 3.31 22.76 24.08
CA ALA A 38 3.24 23.89 23.17
C ALA A 38 2.63 23.45 21.83
N ASP A 39 1.66 24.23 21.35
CA ASP A 39 1.05 24.01 20.03
C ASP A 39 2.14 24.01 18.94
N PRO A 40 2.16 23.00 18.03
CA PRO A 40 3.18 22.93 16.98
C PRO A 40 3.22 24.19 16.10
N VAL A 41 4.39 24.80 16.00
CA VAL A 41 4.65 25.98 15.18
C VAL A 41 4.59 25.60 13.71
N ALA A 42 3.70 26.23 12.94
CA ALA A 42 3.58 25.98 11.51
C ALA A 42 4.79 26.51 10.72
N ILE A 43 5.37 25.67 9.88
CA ILE A 43 6.45 26.02 8.94
C ILE A 43 5.81 26.29 7.58
N THR A 44 5.78 27.55 7.15
CA THR A 44 5.08 27.97 5.92
C THR A 44 6.00 28.27 4.74
N GLN A 45 7.33 28.19 4.91
CA GLN A 45 8.31 28.48 3.87
C GLN A 45 9.51 27.53 3.93
N GLY A 46 9.98 27.06 2.78
CA GLY A 46 11.20 26.28 2.69
C GLY A 46 11.69 26.02 1.27
N GLU A 47 12.95 25.57 1.18
CA GLU A 47 13.54 25.04 -0.04
C GLU A 47 12.98 23.63 -0.34
N GLY A 48 13.07 23.20 -1.60
CA GLY A 48 12.69 21.83 -1.94
C GLY A 48 13.65 20.80 -1.34
N LEU A 49 13.11 19.67 -0.87
CA LEU A 49 13.87 18.49 -0.47
C LEU A 49 14.73 18.03 -1.64
N ARG A 50 16.03 17.91 -1.43
CA ARG A 50 16.99 17.36 -2.40
C ARG A 50 17.15 15.87 -2.05
N TRP A 51 16.77 14.97 -2.94
CA TRP A 51 16.91 13.52 -2.71
C TRP A 51 16.90 12.73 -4.02
N GLY A 52 17.97 11.97 -4.26
CA GLY A 52 18.19 11.27 -5.53
C GLY A 52 17.49 9.92 -5.70
N LEU A 53 16.81 9.43 -4.66
CA LEU A 53 16.38 8.03 -4.52
C LEU A 53 17.59 7.10 -4.36
N LYS A 54 18.20 6.63 -5.47
CA LYS A 54 19.46 5.86 -5.45
C LYS A 54 20.24 6.02 -6.76
N LEU A 55 21.55 6.27 -6.72
CA LEU A 55 22.37 6.44 -7.93
C LEU A 55 22.34 5.21 -8.86
N SER A 56 22.43 3.99 -8.30
CA SER A 56 22.32 2.76 -9.10
C SER A 56 20.95 2.59 -9.76
N TRP A 57 19.88 3.10 -9.15
CA TRP A 57 18.54 3.10 -9.74
C TRP A 57 18.46 4.08 -10.90
N ARG A 58 18.99 5.31 -10.75
CA ARG A 58 19.07 6.30 -11.84
C ARG A 58 19.90 5.79 -13.02
N ASN A 59 20.93 4.99 -12.77
CA ASN A 59 21.74 4.36 -13.82
C ASN A 59 21.03 3.18 -14.51
N TYR A 60 20.12 2.48 -13.82
CA TYR A 60 19.40 1.31 -14.33
C TYR A 60 18.08 1.67 -15.05
N ALA A 61 17.24 2.49 -14.40
CA ALA A 61 15.92 2.90 -14.89
C ALA A 61 15.94 4.27 -15.60
N GLY A 62 17.11 4.90 -15.72
CA GLY A 62 17.31 6.25 -16.24
C GLY A 62 16.95 7.35 -15.23
N ILE A 63 17.07 8.61 -15.66
CA ILE A 63 16.74 9.77 -14.81
C ILE A 63 15.23 9.96 -14.56
N GLY A 64 14.37 9.22 -15.27
CA GLY A 64 12.92 9.35 -15.18
C GLY A 64 12.37 10.66 -15.77
N THR A 65 11.08 10.90 -15.55
CA THR A 65 10.36 12.14 -15.90
C THR A 65 9.80 12.73 -14.61
N ALA A 66 10.09 14.00 -14.33
CA ALA A 66 9.54 14.72 -13.20
C ALA A 66 8.26 15.49 -13.58
N SER A 67 7.29 15.55 -12.67
CA SER A 67 6.03 16.29 -12.82
C SER A 67 5.60 16.95 -11.49
N ASP A 68 4.49 17.70 -11.54
CA ASP A 68 3.80 18.27 -10.35
C ASP A 68 4.67 19.21 -9.48
N GLY A 69 5.72 19.75 -10.11
CA GLY A 69 6.67 20.71 -9.53
C GLY A 69 8.00 20.10 -9.09
N ALA A 70 8.19 18.78 -9.15
CA ALA A 70 9.52 18.18 -8.98
C ALA A 70 10.44 18.54 -10.17
N THR A 71 11.74 18.71 -9.92
CA THR A 71 12.73 19.06 -10.94
C THR A 71 13.96 18.16 -10.88
N ILE A 72 14.48 17.76 -12.04
CA ILE A 72 15.73 16.98 -12.15
C ILE A 72 16.90 17.96 -12.14
N VAL A 73 17.88 17.74 -11.25
CA VAL A 73 19.07 18.60 -11.09
C VAL A 73 20.40 17.87 -11.36
N GLY A 74 20.38 16.54 -11.39
CA GLY A 74 21.57 15.71 -11.63
C GLY A 74 22.47 15.54 -10.40
N GLY A 75 23.65 14.96 -10.61
CA GLY A 75 24.62 14.67 -9.54
C GLY A 75 24.08 13.71 -8.45
N ALA A 76 24.56 13.91 -7.22
CA ALA A 76 24.10 13.20 -6.04
C ALA A 76 22.66 13.59 -5.65
N ASP A 77 22.34 14.89 -5.68
CA ASP A 77 21.00 15.43 -5.39
C ASP A 77 19.90 14.74 -6.20
N GLY A 78 20.13 14.52 -7.50
CA GLY A 78 19.21 13.86 -8.43
C GLY A 78 17.95 14.69 -8.73
N TYR A 79 17.09 14.84 -7.73
CA TYR A 79 15.78 15.49 -7.79
C TYR A 79 15.61 16.51 -6.66
N VAL A 80 14.91 17.60 -6.97
CA VAL A 80 14.38 18.55 -5.98
C VAL A 80 12.86 18.45 -5.95
N TRP A 81 12.30 18.19 -4.77
CA TRP A 81 10.88 18.03 -4.50
C TRP A 81 10.37 19.30 -3.80
N PRO A 82 9.45 20.09 -4.38
CA PRO A 82 9.13 21.42 -3.88
C PRO A 82 8.38 21.39 -2.55
N PHE A 83 8.77 22.25 -1.61
CA PHE A 83 8.12 22.41 -0.30
C PHE A 83 6.63 22.74 -0.43
N ARG A 84 5.84 22.36 0.59
CA ARG A 84 4.40 22.65 0.70
C ARG A 84 4.04 23.24 2.06
N SER A 85 4.46 22.58 3.13
CA SER A 85 4.09 22.90 4.51
C SER A 85 4.98 22.14 5.49
N GLY A 86 4.91 22.50 6.76
CA GLY A 86 5.46 21.69 7.84
C GLY A 86 5.00 22.16 9.21
N SER A 87 5.50 21.50 10.25
CA SER A 87 5.30 21.87 11.65
C SER A 87 6.52 21.54 12.49
N PHE A 88 6.76 22.31 13.54
CA PHE A 88 7.81 22.09 14.54
C PHE A 88 7.20 22.10 15.95
N ASN A 89 7.42 21.05 16.74
CA ASN A 89 7.07 21.05 18.16
C ASN A 89 8.29 21.50 18.98
N PRO A 90 8.22 22.62 19.72
CA PRO A 90 9.37 23.15 20.46
C PRO A 90 9.66 22.44 21.78
N ASP A 91 8.75 21.58 22.29
CA ASP A 91 8.99 20.79 23.51
C ASP A 91 9.82 19.53 23.22
N THR A 92 9.74 19.01 21.99
CA THR A 92 10.44 17.79 21.55
C THR A 92 11.48 18.03 20.45
N ASN A 93 11.56 19.25 19.92
CA ASN A 93 12.28 19.61 18.68
C ASN A 93 11.86 18.77 17.45
N ARG A 94 10.73 18.06 17.49
CA ARG A 94 10.23 17.25 16.36
C ARG A 94 9.83 18.17 15.20
N ALA A 95 10.35 17.90 14.02
CA ALA A 95 9.95 18.59 12.78
C ALA A 95 9.29 17.62 11.80
N GLU A 96 8.26 18.09 11.09
CA GLU A 96 7.60 17.36 10.02
C GLU A 96 7.40 18.27 8.82
N LEU A 97 7.86 17.85 7.64
CA LEU A 97 8.01 18.68 6.45
C LEU A 97 7.40 17.94 5.25
N GLN A 98 6.43 18.55 4.59
CA GLN A 98 5.73 17.97 3.46
C GLN A 98 6.13 18.66 2.14
N TYR A 99 6.38 17.83 1.13
CA TYR A 99 6.83 18.20 -0.20
C TYR A 99 5.85 17.67 -1.24
N GLY A 100 5.76 18.36 -2.37
CA GLY A 100 4.98 17.94 -3.52
C GLY A 100 5.86 17.37 -4.63
N GLY A 101 5.27 17.22 -5.81
CA GLY A 101 5.97 16.75 -6.99
C GLY A 101 5.95 15.23 -7.13
N SER A 102 6.33 14.76 -8.32
CA SER A 102 6.30 13.36 -8.71
C SER A 102 7.47 13.07 -9.64
N VAL A 103 8.05 11.88 -9.55
CA VAL A 103 9.05 11.37 -10.50
C VAL A 103 8.66 9.96 -10.92
N ARG A 104 8.65 9.72 -12.23
CA ARG A 104 8.26 8.45 -12.85
C ARG A 104 9.37 7.87 -13.73
N TRP A 105 9.66 6.60 -13.56
CA TRP A 105 10.63 5.83 -14.34
C TRP A 105 9.91 4.76 -15.17
N THR A 106 10.29 4.61 -16.43
CA THR A 106 9.77 3.55 -17.32
C THR A 106 10.92 2.92 -18.10
N ALA A 107 11.09 1.60 -18.00
CA ALA A 107 12.17 0.87 -18.66
C ALA A 107 11.67 -0.48 -19.22
N HIS A 108 12.54 -1.19 -19.96
CA HIS A 108 12.27 -2.52 -20.53
C HIS A 108 10.95 -2.60 -21.32
N GLU A 109 10.79 -1.72 -22.32
CA GLU A 109 9.57 -1.57 -23.14
C GLU A 109 8.27 -1.32 -22.32
N GLY A 110 8.40 -0.81 -21.10
CA GLY A 110 7.28 -0.56 -20.19
C GLY A 110 6.90 -1.75 -19.33
N VAL A 111 7.77 -2.75 -19.16
CA VAL A 111 7.64 -3.76 -18.09
C VAL A 111 7.87 -3.11 -16.73
N LEU A 112 8.92 -2.29 -16.61
CA LEU A 112 9.16 -1.44 -15.44
C LEU A 112 8.40 -0.12 -15.63
N ASP A 113 7.58 0.24 -14.63
CA ASP A 113 6.85 1.51 -14.55
C ASP A 113 6.66 1.84 -13.06
N VAL A 114 7.41 2.82 -12.55
CA VAL A 114 7.48 3.17 -11.12
C VAL A 114 7.30 4.67 -10.98
N THR A 115 6.48 5.12 -10.03
CA THR A 115 6.25 6.53 -9.71
C THR A 115 6.39 6.74 -8.20
N VAL A 116 7.19 7.71 -7.78
CA VAL A 116 7.26 8.20 -6.38
C VAL A 116 6.78 9.65 -6.36
N SER A 117 5.94 10.00 -5.39
CA SER A 117 5.26 11.31 -5.35
C SER A 117 5.01 11.82 -3.93
N ASN A 118 4.92 13.14 -3.79
CA ASN A 118 4.63 13.88 -2.56
C ASN A 118 5.37 13.38 -1.29
N PRO A 119 6.71 13.56 -1.20
CA PRO A 119 7.46 13.10 -0.04
C PRO A 119 7.07 13.84 1.25
N ARG A 120 7.10 13.15 2.40
CA ARG A 120 6.87 13.74 3.74
C ARG A 120 7.99 13.28 4.68
N LEU A 121 8.82 14.23 5.10
CA LEU A 121 9.98 13.99 5.96
C LEU A 121 9.61 14.23 7.43
N VAL A 122 9.76 13.21 8.24
CA VAL A 122 9.56 13.24 9.70
C VAL A 122 10.94 13.17 10.36
N LEU A 123 11.22 14.12 11.26
CA LEU A 123 12.47 14.27 12.00
C LEU A 123 12.14 14.16 13.48
N ASP A 124 12.20 12.93 14.01
CA ASP A 124 11.57 12.52 15.29
C ASP A 124 12.45 11.53 16.07
N GLY A 125 13.67 11.97 16.38
CA GLY A 125 14.70 11.16 17.05
C GLY A 125 15.04 9.91 16.23
N ASP A 126 15.08 8.76 16.91
CA ASP A 126 15.37 7.43 16.35
C ASP A 126 14.42 7.02 15.21
N ASP A 127 13.19 7.53 15.17
CA ASP A 127 12.13 7.12 14.25
C ASP A 127 11.96 8.11 13.08
N ALA A 128 13.03 8.83 12.74
CA ALA A 128 13.07 9.74 11.60
C ALA A 128 13.00 8.98 10.26
N GLN A 129 12.07 9.39 9.39
CA GLN A 129 11.68 8.66 8.19
C GLN A 129 11.27 9.62 7.06
N LEU A 130 11.54 9.24 5.81
CA LEU A 130 10.98 9.89 4.64
C LEU A 130 9.89 9.00 4.04
N PHE A 131 8.65 9.46 4.20
CA PHE A 131 7.48 8.88 3.55
C PHE A 131 7.35 9.40 2.12
N GLY A 132 6.61 8.67 1.29
CA GLY A 132 6.15 9.14 -0.02
C GLY A 132 5.15 8.18 -0.64
N ARG A 133 4.30 8.70 -1.54
CA ARG A 133 3.32 7.87 -2.25
C ARG A 133 3.96 7.16 -3.45
N ALA A 134 3.89 5.84 -3.44
CA ALA A 134 4.51 4.99 -4.45
C ALA A 134 3.47 4.21 -5.28
N LEU A 135 3.63 4.25 -6.60
CA LEU A 135 2.96 3.34 -7.53
C LEU A 135 4.05 2.54 -8.27
N SER A 136 3.92 1.22 -8.35
CA SER A 136 4.89 0.37 -9.05
C SER A 136 4.22 -0.77 -9.80
N LYS A 137 4.78 -1.12 -10.96
CA LYS A 137 4.28 -2.20 -11.81
C LYS A 137 4.89 -3.53 -11.41
N SER A 138 4.05 -4.41 -10.88
CA SER A 138 4.45 -5.77 -10.50
C SER A 138 4.95 -6.55 -11.73
N GLU A 139 6.22 -6.97 -11.70
CA GLU A 139 6.82 -7.78 -12.76
C GLU A 139 6.15 -9.16 -12.91
N SER A 140 5.59 -9.70 -11.83
CA SER A 140 4.94 -11.02 -11.82
C SER A 140 3.50 -11.02 -12.35
N THR A 141 2.80 -9.87 -12.31
CA THR A 141 1.40 -9.76 -12.78
C THR A 141 1.21 -8.81 -13.96
N GLY A 142 2.18 -7.93 -14.22
CA GLY A 142 2.09 -6.85 -15.22
C GLY A 142 1.12 -5.73 -14.85
N GLN A 143 0.58 -5.71 -13.63
CA GLN A 143 -0.38 -4.70 -13.15
C GLN A 143 0.30 -3.60 -12.32
N MET A 144 -0.24 -2.39 -12.38
CA MET A 144 0.12 -1.32 -11.44
C MET A 144 -0.43 -1.64 -10.05
N VAL A 145 0.40 -1.50 -9.04
CA VAL A 145 0.05 -1.50 -7.62
C VAL A 145 0.24 -0.07 -7.11
N ASP A 146 -0.76 0.47 -6.43
CA ASP A 146 -0.65 1.71 -5.65
C ASP A 146 -0.46 1.31 -4.19
N TYR A 147 0.67 1.71 -3.61
CA TYR A 147 1.02 1.36 -2.23
C TYR A 147 0.49 2.39 -1.23
N GLY A 148 -0.14 3.49 -1.70
CA GLY A 148 -0.45 4.64 -0.86
C GLY A 148 0.81 5.39 -0.44
N GLU A 149 0.69 6.26 0.57
CA GLU A 149 1.86 6.85 1.23
C GLU A 149 2.46 5.82 2.20
N ILE A 150 3.74 5.52 2.01
CA ILE A 150 4.50 4.55 2.82
C ILE A 150 5.82 5.18 3.27
N PRO A 151 6.41 4.73 4.39
CA PRO A 151 7.79 5.06 4.70
C PRO A 151 8.69 4.43 3.63
N LEU A 152 9.38 5.25 2.84
CA LEU A 152 10.25 4.76 1.75
C LEU A 152 11.66 4.48 2.25
N VAL A 153 12.17 5.34 3.15
CA VAL A 153 13.46 5.19 3.80
C VAL A 153 13.40 5.65 5.25
N THR A 154 14.15 4.98 6.14
CA THR A 154 14.57 5.57 7.42
C THR A 154 15.64 6.63 7.17
N VAL A 155 15.78 7.58 8.09
CA VAL A 155 16.64 8.76 7.95
C VAL A 155 17.54 8.90 9.18
N THR A 156 18.86 8.87 9.00
CA THR A 156 19.82 9.01 10.09
C THR A 156 20.01 10.49 10.44
N LEU A 157 19.54 10.90 11.63
CA LEU A 157 19.79 12.24 12.17
C LEU A 157 21.21 12.36 12.71
N ARG A 158 21.77 13.57 12.57
CA ARG A 158 23.14 13.96 12.93
C ARG A 158 23.11 15.42 13.39
N GLU A 159 23.73 15.75 14.52
CA GLU A 159 23.71 17.13 15.03
C GLU A 159 24.62 18.03 14.18
N GLU A 160 25.72 17.47 13.67
CA GLU A 160 26.60 18.11 12.69
C GLU A 160 25.94 18.32 11.30
N ALA A 161 24.81 17.67 11.04
CA ALA A 161 24.01 17.90 9.83
C ALA A 161 22.98 19.03 10.00
N LEU A 162 22.74 19.48 11.23
CA LEU A 162 21.82 20.57 11.55
C LEU A 162 22.53 21.93 11.51
N THR A 163 21.89 22.93 10.93
CA THR A 163 22.29 24.33 11.07
C THR A 163 21.07 25.19 11.28
N VAL A 164 21.02 25.93 12.40
CA VAL A 164 19.95 26.89 12.72
C VAL A 164 20.56 28.29 12.79
N ALA A 165 20.32 29.10 11.76
CA ALA A 165 20.92 30.43 11.61
C ALA A 165 19.99 31.35 10.79
N ASP A 166 20.01 32.65 11.06
CA ASP A 166 19.24 33.68 10.33
C ASP A 166 17.74 33.37 10.14
N GLY A 167 17.12 32.71 11.13
CA GLY A 167 15.71 32.28 11.07
C GLY A 167 15.44 31.09 10.13
N ARG A 168 16.49 30.43 9.63
CA ARG A 168 16.41 29.21 8.81
C ARG A 168 16.96 28.01 9.57
N THR A 169 16.39 26.86 9.26
CA THR A 169 16.89 25.54 9.67
C THR A 169 17.26 24.74 8.43
N ARG A 170 18.48 24.20 8.41
CA ARG A 170 18.99 23.29 7.37
C ARG A 170 19.36 21.95 7.99
N TRP A 171 19.02 20.88 7.28
CA TRP A 171 19.47 19.52 7.53
C TRP A 171 20.19 19.03 6.28
N ALA A 172 21.52 18.87 6.35
CA ALA A 172 22.37 18.59 5.21
C ALA A 172 22.77 17.11 5.14
N ALA A 173 22.62 16.50 3.95
CA ALA A 173 23.12 15.16 3.62
C ALA A 173 22.78 14.05 4.64
N LEU A 174 21.55 14.05 5.17
CA LEU A 174 21.07 12.98 6.06
C LEU A 174 21.13 11.64 5.34
N GLY A 175 21.76 10.64 5.96
CA GLY A 175 21.83 9.27 5.43
C GLY A 175 20.44 8.64 5.40
N THR A 176 20.18 7.78 4.41
CA THR A 176 18.87 7.12 4.28
C THR A 176 18.99 5.64 3.92
N ASN A 177 18.15 4.78 4.50
CA ASN A 177 18.16 3.32 4.28
C ASN A 177 16.76 2.80 3.89
N LEU A 178 16.68 1.86 2.95
CA LEU A 178 15.43 1.33 2.40
C LEU A 178 14.61 0.51 3.42
N THR A 179 13.31 0.77 3.50
CA THR A 179 12.36 0.07 4.40
C THR A 179 11.80 -1.23 3.80
N ALA A 180 11.04 -1.98 4.61
CA ALA A 180 10.30 -3.18 4.18
C ALA A 180 9.13 -2.86 3.22
N GLU A 181 8.64 -1.62 3.24
CA GLU A 181 7.60 -1.09 2.35
C GLU A 181 8.25 -0.58 1.06
N GLY A 182 9.35 0.18 1.18
CA GLY A 182 10.15 0.68 0.06
C GLY A 182 10.72 -0.45 -0.81
N PHE A 183 11.16 -1.56 -0.19
CA PHE A 183 11.53 -2.81 -0.87
C PHE A 183 10.51 -3.25 -1.93
N ARG A 184 9.20 -3.13 -1.61
CA ARG A 184 8.09 -3.59 -2.47
C ARG A 184 7.94 -2.71 -3.72
N VAL A 185 8.34 -1.44 -3.65
CA VAL A 185 8.29 -0.49 -4.77
C VAL A 185 9.27 -0.87 -5.88
N PHE A 186 10.44 -1.41 -5.52
CA PHE A 186 11.52 -1.75 -6.47
C PHE A 186 11.50 -3.23 -6.93
N SER A 187 10.31 -3.86 -6.91
CA SER A 187 10.12 -5.31 -7.17
C SER A 187 11.00 -6.24 -6.31
N GLY A 188 11.50 -5.77 -5.16
CA GLY A 188 12.45 -6.51 -4.32
C GLY A 188 13.90 -6.55 -4.81
N ASN A 189 14.28 -5.76 -5.84
CA ASN A 189 15.64 -5.74 -6.38
C ASN A 189 16.70 -5.09 -5.44
N TYR A 190 16.27 -4.44 -4.36
CA TYR A 190 17.14 -3.87 -3.32
C TYR A 190 16.66 -4.38 -1.95
N PRO A 191 17.49 -5.10 -1.18
CA PRO A 191 17.13 -5.58 0.16
C PRO A 191 16.75 -4.45 1.13
N VAL A 192 15.95 -4.79 2.14
CA VAL A 192 15.71 -3.91 3.31
C VAL A 192 17.06 -3.54 3.95
N GLY A 193 17.18 -2.30 4.44
CA GLY A 193 18.44 -1.76 4.94
C GLY A 193 19.43 -1.29 3.87
N THR A 194 19.12 -1.45 2.56
CA THR A 194 19.96 -0.89 1.48
C THR A 194 20.14 0.61 1.66
N VAL A 195 21.39 1.06 1.80
CA VAL A 195 21.73 2.50 1.82
C VAL A 195 21.27 3.15 0.52
N MET A 196 20.47 4.20 0.62
CA MET A 196 19.91 4.99 -0.47
C MET A 196 20.69 6.32 -0.58
N ASP A 197 20.39 7.17 -1.58
CA ASP A 197 21.08 8.45 -1.68
C ASP A 197 20.71 9.35 -0.48
N PRO A 198 21.65 10.16 0.07
CA PRO A 198 21.35 11.05 1.19
C PRO A 198 20.37 12.16 0.78
N LEU A 199 19.64 12.70 1.76
CA LEU A 199 18.68 13.80 1.55
C LEU A 199 19.14 15.11 2.19
N THR A 200 18.68 16.24 1.65
CA THR A 200 18.89 17.57 2.24
C THR A 200 17.58 18.36 2.27
N ALA A 201 17.22 18.89 3.44
CA ALA A 201 16.06 19.74 3.66
C ALA A 201 16.50 21.12 4.18
N THR A 202 15.76 22.18 3.84
CA THR A 202 15.99 23.52 4.40
C THR A 202 14.68 24.28 4.44
N TYR A 203 14.40 24.93 5.56
CA TYR A 203 13.16 25.67 5.77
C TYR A 203 13.38 26.96 6.59
N SER A 204 12.43 27.88 6.55
CA SER A 204 12.43 29.10 7.35
C SER A 204 11.44 28.93 8.51
N GLY A 205 11.95 29.06 9.74
CA GLY A 205 11.23 28.66 10.95
C GLY A 205 12.15 27.99 11.98
N PRO A 206 11.66 27.80 13.21
CA PRO A 206 12.42 27.21 14.30
C PRO A 206 12.76 25.75 14.00
N GLY A 207 13.93 25.34 14.47
CA GLY A 207 14.42 23.98 14.41
C GLY A 207 15.38 23.73 15.56
N GLY A 208 15.61 22.45 15.85
CA GLY A 208 16.54 21.97 16.86
C GLY A 208 16.81 20.49 16.59
N PHE A 209 17.84 19.93 17.24
CA PHE A 209 18.01 18.48 17.20
C PHE A 209 16.87 17.83 17.99
N PRO A 210 16.08 16.89 17.43
CA PRO A 210 14.99 16.24 18.15
C PRO A 210 15.46 15.70 19.49
N ALA A 211 14.84 16.15 20.57
CA ALA A 211 15.22 15.74 21.91
C ALA A 211 14.87 14.25 22.05
N PRO A 212 15.83 13.35 22.37
CA PRO A 212 15.51 11.95 22.64
C PRO A 212 14.63 11.89 23.88
N THR A 213 13.32 11.77 23.65
CA THR A 213 12.38 11.43 24.73
C THR A 213 12.80 10.09 25.31
N ALA A 214 12.70 9.87 26.62
CA ALA A 214 13.31 8.71 27.31
C ALA A 214 12.94 7.29 26.79
N ASP A 215 12.11 7.16 25.76
CA ASP A 215 11.74 5.91 25.11
C ASP A 215 12.37 5.71 23.70
N ASN A 216 13.09 6.71 23.17
CA ASN A 216 13.94 6.72 21.97
C ASN A 216 15.32 7.29 22.40
N PHE A 217 16.43 6.59 22.20
CA PHE A 217 17.54 6.61 23.15
C PHE A 217 18.86 7.31 22.74
N THR A 218 19.64 7.61 23.78
CA THR A 218 20.93 8.33 23.79
C THR A 218 22.06 7.67 22.97
N PRO A 219 23.10 8.44 22.56
CA PRO A 219 23.58 8.38 21.17
C PRO A 219 24.72 7.41 20.88
N ALA A 220 24.78 6.99 19.62
CA ALA A 220 25.99 6.42 19.03
C ALA A 220 27.12 7.49 19.02
N GLY A 221 28.12 7.32 19.87
CA GLY A 221 29.27 8.24 19.96
C GLY A 221 30.11 8.10 21.22
N THR A 222 29.54 7.69 22.35
CA THR A 222 30.33 7.42 23.56
C THR A 222 31.01 6.06 23.45
N ILE A 223 32.34 6.02 23.52
CA ILE A 223 33.09 4.76 23.62
C ILE A 223 32.92 4.22 25.04
N GLY A 224 32.03 3.22 25.19
CA GLY A 224 31.75 2.56 26.46
C GLY A 224 32.87 1.60 26.87
N PHE A 225 33.06 1.43 28.18
CA PHE A 225 33.98 0.45 28.76
C PHE A 225 33.38 -0.14 30.04
N SER A 226 33.62 -1.44 30.29
CA SER A 226 33.30 -2.12 31.55
C SER A 226 34.47 -2.93 32.06
N GLU A 227 34.66 -2.96 33.37
CA GLU A 227 35.57 -3.90 34.04
C GLU A 227 35.08 -5.33 33.79
N VAL A 228 35.93 -6.18 33.21
CA VAL A 228 35.61 -7.58 32.86
C VAL A 228 36.45 -8.59 33.64
N ASN A 229 37.70 -8.25 33.97
CA ASN A 229 38.52 -9.05 34.89
C ASN A 229 39.46 -8.15 35.70
N ARG A 230 39.84 -8.63 36.89
CA ARG A 230 40.65 -7.92 37.88
C ARG A 230 41.51 -8.88 38.68
N THR A 231 42.82 -8.62 38.77
CA THR A 231 43.73 -9.39 39.64
C THR A 231 44.44 -8.52 40.67
N THR A 232 44.36 -8.95 41.93
CA THR A 232 45.22 -8.51 43.03
C THR A 232 46.40 -9.49 43.17
N PRO A 233 47.63 -9.03 43.38
CA PRO A 233 48.75 -9.88 43.80
C PRO A 233 48.39 -10.72 45.03
N SER A 234 48.88 -11.96 45.08
CA SER A 234 48.61 -12.89 46.18
C SER A 234 49.31 -12.53 47.50
N GLU A 235 50.36 -11.71 47.44
CA GLU A 235 51.02 -11.11 48.59
C GLU A 235 51.21 -9.60 48.38
N PRO A 236 51.21 -8.79 49.45
CA PRO A 236 51.45 -7.34 49.36
C PRO A 236 52.95 -7.05 49.17
N THR A 237 53.45 -7.28 47.96
CA THR A 237 54.77 -6.78 47.56
C THR A 237 54.74 -5.25 47.50
N THR A 238 55.84 -4.61 47.88
CA THR A 238 55.99 -3.13 47.88
C THR A 238 56.33 -2.56 46.50
N GLN A 239 56.16 -3.36 45.44
CA GLN A 239 56.53 -3.03 44.08
C GLN A 239 55.38 -2.27 43.38
N HIS A 240 55.68 -1.25 42.58
CA HIS A 240 54.68 -0.44 41.85
C HIS A 240 54.75 -0.67 40.33
N VAL A 241 53.64 -1.05 39.69
CA VAL A 241 53.61 -1.19 38.22
C VAL A 241 53.67 0.19 37.56
N PHE A 242 54.75 0.43 36.81
CA PHE A 242 55.05 1.70 36.14
C PHE A 242 54.46 1.77 34.74
N ASP A 243 54.91 0.91 33.83
CA ASP A 243 54.47 0.86 32.44
C ASP A 243 53.84 -0.51 32.11
N LEU A 244 52.93 -0.51 31.12
CA LEU A 244 52.33 -1.71 30.54
C LEU A 244 52.53 -1.69 29.02
N PHE A 245 52.89 -2.83 28.45
CA PHE A 245 53.11 -3.00 27.01
C PHE A 245 52.32 -4.20 26.49
N TRP A 246 51.68 -4.04 25.34
CA TRP A 246 50.92 -5.10 24.67
C TRP A 246 51.76 -5.77 23.58
N ASP A 247 52.00 -7.08 23.70
CA ASP A 247 52.57 -7.88 22.63
C ASP A 247 51.46 -8.58 21.82
N ALA A 248 51.12 -7.98 20.68
CA ALA A 248 50.16 -8.52 19.73
C ALA A 248 50.65 -9.76 18.96
N GLN A 249 51.96 -10.07 18.95
CA GLN A 249 52.50 -11.27 18.29
C GLN A 249 52.42 -12.51 19.17
N ARG A 250 52.46 -12.32 20.50
CA ARG A 250 52.51 -13.40 21.50
C ARG A 250 51.25 -13.48 22.36
N GLU A 251 50.33 -12.53 22.19
CA GLU A 251 49.10 -12.35 22.99
C GLU A 251 49.41 -12.25 24.49
N LEU A 252 50.40 -11.39 24.82
CA LEU A 252 50.89 -11.18 26.18
C LEU A 252 50.86 -9.70 26.58
N MET A 253 50.71 -9.46 27.89
CA MET A 253 50.97 -8.16 28.48
C MET A 253 52.29 -8.19 29.26
N HIS A 254 53.20 -7.28 28.92
CA HIS A 254 54.45 -7.07 29.65
C HIS A 254 54.28 -5.88 30.61
N ALA A 255 54.86 -5.98 31.81
CA ALA A 255 54.73 -4.96 32.85
C ALA A 255 56.08 -4.68 33.52
N THR A 256 56.43 -3.40 33.70
CA THR A 256 57.58 -2.97 34.51
C THR A 256 57.16 -2.63 35.94
N THR A 257 58.04 -2.86 36.90
CA THR A 257 57.87 -2.38 38.29
C THR A 257 58.86 -1.26 38.62
N ASP A 258 58.85 -0.76 39.85
CA ASP A 258 59.64 0.40 40.26
C ASP A 258 61.14 0.12 40.36
N SER A 259 61.95 1.14 40.06
CA SER A 259 63.41 1.02 39.88
C SER A 259 64.19 0.59 41.14
N VAL A 260 63.52 0.50 42.30
CA VAL A 260 64.10 0.02 43.56
C VAL A 260 64.03 -1.51 43.67
N TRP A 261 63.22 -2.16 42.82
CA TRP A 261 63.02 -3.61 42.79
C TRP A 261 62.99 -4.23 41.37
N GLY A 262 63.03 -3.43 40.30
CA GLY A 262 63.56 -3.81 38.98
C GLY A 262 62.96 -5.03 38.28
N THR A 263 61.76 -5.46 38.66
CA THR A 263 61.15 -6.70 38.16
C THR A 263 60.31 -6.43 36.91
N VAL A 264 60.55 -7.20 35.83
CA VAL A 264 59.72 -7.19 34.62
C VAL A 264 58.96 -8.50 34.55
N GLY A 265 57.64 -8.44 34.32
CA GLY A 265 56.75 -9.60 34.34
C GLY A 265 55.89 -9.71 33.09
N ALA A 266 55.54 -10.93 32.69
CA ALA A 266 54.57 -11.23 31.64
C ALA A 266 53.24 -11.74 32.25
N ARG A 267 52.11 -11.37 31.64
CA ARG A 267 50.76 -11.70 32.10
C ARG A 267 49.84 -12.14 30.95
N PHE A 268 48.89 -13.02 31.27
CA PHE A 268 47.83 -13.41 30.35
C PHE A 268 46.83 -12.24 30.15
N PRO A 269 46.39 -11.94 28.91
CA PRO A 269 45.41 -10.89 28.64
C PRO A 269 44.08 -11.09 29.38
N ASP A 270 43.49 -12.28 29.30
CA ASP A 270 42.14 -12.50 29.80
C ASP A 270 42.08 -12.80 31.29
N THR A 271 43.06 -13.53 31.84
CA THR A 271 43.08 -13.89 33.27
C THR A 271 43.90 -12.93 34.13
N LEU A 272 44.75 -12.08 33.54
CA LEU A 272 45.65 -11.12 34.22
C LEU A 272 46.64 -11.76 35.23
N GLY A 273 46.73 -13.09 35.22
CA GLY A 273 47.67 -13.87 36.04
C GLY A 273 49.10 -13.75 35.51
N THR A 274 50.08 -13.82 36.43
CA THR A 274 51.51 -13.83 36.11
C THR A 274 51.89 -15.13 35.39
N ILE A 275 52.72 -15.03 34.36
CA ILE A 275 53.23 -16.15 33.56
C ILE A 275 54.70 -16.44 33.89
N GLY A 276 55.49 -15.38 34.04
CA GLY A 276 56.89 -15.41 34.43
C GLY A 276 57.46 -14.01 34.55
N ASP A 277 58.59 -13.88 35.22
CA ASP A 277 59.25 -12.61 35.53
C ASP A 277 60.78 -12.75 35.48
N THR A 278 61.49 -11.67 35.82
CA THR A 278 62.96 -11.61 35.81
C THR A 278 63.61 -12.17 37.08
N GLY A 279 62.86 -12.43 38.15
CA GLY A 279 63.38 -12.83 39.46
C GLY A 279 64.41 -11.86 40.09
N ARG A 280 64.56 -10.64 39.56
CA ARG A 280 65.69 -9.74 39.82
C ARG A 280 65.24 -8.50 40.59
N GLU A 281 65.42 -8.52 41.91
CA GLU A 281 65.37 -7.32 42.74
C GLU A 281 66.68 -6.55 42.64
N ASP A 282 66.73 -5.53 41.77
CA ASP A 282 67.93 -4.69 41.61
C ASP A 282 68.07 -3.68 42.76
N THR A 283 69.04 -3.89 43.64
CA THR A 283 69.12 -3.17 44.90
C THR A 283 69.93 -1.89 44.78
N THR A 284 69.27 -0.76 45.11
CA THR A 284 69.78 0.63 45.25
C THR A 284 69.75 1.54 44.01
N GLY A 285 68.58 2.09 43.69
CA GLY A 285 68.45 3.30 42.85
C GLY A 285 67.02 3.84 42.73
N GLN A 286 66.79 5.10 43.10
CA GLN A 286 65.59 5.82 42.65
C GLN A 286 65.91 6.51 41.32
N SER A 287 65.30 6.04 40.24
CA SER A 287 65.13 6.80 39.00
C SER A 287 63.65 7.15 38.80
N PHE A 288 63.35 8.02 37.85
CA PHE A 288 62.04 8.07 37.22
C PHE A 288 62.18 7.26 35.92
N PRO A 289 61.94 5.93 35.93
CA PRO A 289 62.20 5.10 34.77
C PRO A 289 61.33 5.56 33.60
N LYS A 290 61.93 5.54 32.41
CA LYS A 290 61.22 5.57 31.13
C LYS A 290 61.51 4.24 30.46
N ALA A 291 60.50 3.39 30.36
CA ALA A 291 60.60 2.14 29.62
C ALA A 291 60.07 2.27 28.19
N THR A 292 60.55 1.43 27.30
CA THR A 292 60.06 1.29 25.91
C THR A 292 60.15 -0.17 25.48
N PHE A 293 59.44 -0.56 24.42
CA PHE A 293 59.23 -1.96 24.03
C PHE A 293 59.46 -2.18 22.54
N ASP A 294 60.35 -3.11 22.20
CA ASP A 294 60.42 -3.67 20.86
C ASP A 294 59.48 -4.87 20.74
N ALA A 295 58.30 -4.66 20.18
CA ALA A 295 57.33 -5.73 19.93
C ALA A 295 57.83 -6.81 18.94
N ALA A 296 58.85 -6.55 18.12
CA ALA A 296 59.38 -7.56 17.21
C ALA A 296 60.18 -8.64 17.97
N THR A 297 61.09 -8.24 18.85
CA THR A 297 61.84 -9.18 19.72
C THR A 297 61.15 -9.52 21.04
N ALA A 298 60.10 -8.77 21.41
CA ALA A 298 59.54 -8.71 22.77
C ALA A 298 60.60 -8.32 23.82
N THR A 299 61.39 -7.28 23.51
CA THR A 299 62.38 -6.72 24.44
C THR A 299 61.82 -5.47 25.12
N VAL A 300 61.68 -5.54 26.43
CA VAL A 300 61.46 -4.35 27.28
C VAL A 300 62.82 -3.72 27.59
N PHE A 301 62.93 -2.41 27.38
CA PHE A 301 64.07 -1.59 27.78
C PHE A 301 63.66 -0.72 28.95
N ASP A 302 64.49 -0.61 29.99
CA ASP A 302 64.36 0.38 31.06
C ASP A 302 65.69 1.10 31.31
N SER A 303 65.73 2.02 32.29
CA SER A 303 66.99 2.66 32.69
C SER A 303 67.08 3.01 34.17
N VAL A 304 68.27 2.79 34.72
CA VAL A 304 68.65 3.11 36.09
C VAL A 304 69.95 3.93 36.05
N ASN A 305 69.86 5.21 36.39
CA ASN A 305 70.94 6.20 36.30
C ASN A 305 71.55 6.31 34.89
N THR A 306 72.70 5.66 34.63
CA THR A 306 73.35 5.63 33.31
C THR A 306 73.20 4.28 32.61
N THR A 307 72.76 3.23 33.30
CA THR A 307 72.59 1.89 32.74
C THR A 307 71.23 1.76 32.08
N VAL A 308 71.21 1.16 30.89
CA VAL A 308 70.00 0.66 30.23
C VAL A 308 69.99 -0.85 30.39
N HIS A 309 68.88 -1.41 30.90
CA HIS A 309 68.69 -2.85 30.96
C HIS A 309 67.74 -3.31 29.84
N THR A 310 67.92 -4.55 29.39
CA THR A 310 67.16 -5.16 28.31
C THR A 310 66.60 -6.49 28.79
N TYR A 311 65.29 -6.68 28.70
CA TYR A 311 64.60 -7.90 29.11
C TYR A 311 63.86 -8.47 27.91
N THR A 312 64.47 -9.45 27.24
CA THR A 312 63.92 -10.09 26.04
C THR A 312 63.10 -11.32 26.45
N TRP A 313 61.82 -11.36 26.08
CA TRP A 313 60.94 -12.46 26.44
C TRP A 313 61.32 -13.76 25.73
N ASN A 314 61.63 -14.78 26.53
CA ASN A 314 62.03 -16.10 26.08
C ASN A 314 60.88 -17.11 26.23
N ALA A 315 60.16 -17.34 25.12
CA ALA A 315 59.04 -18.27 25.07
C ALA A 315 59.41 -19.75 25.26
N ALA A 316 60.70 -20.11 25.31
CA ALA A 316 61.15 -21.47 25.63
C ALA A 316 61.32 -21.69 27.14
N THR A 317 61.66 -20.64 27.91
CA THR A 317 61.77 -20.67 29.38
C THR A 317 60.53 -20.12 30.09
N TRP A 318 59.64 -19.43 29.37
CA TRP A 318 58.48 -18.72 29.92
C TRP A 318 58.90 -17.62 30.92
N GLY A 319 60.03 -16.96 30.64
CA GLY A 319 60.60 -15.85 31.41
C GLY A 319 61.37 -14.89 30.52
N TYR A 320 62.29 -14.12 31.10
CA TYR A 320 63.09 -13.12 30.38
C TYR A 320 64.57 -13.43 30.41
N ASP A 321 65.24 -13.28 29.26
CA ASP A 321 66.69 -13.16 29.19
C ASP A 321 67.09 -11.70 29.47
N HIS A 322 68.02 -11.50 30.40
CA HIS A 322 68.44 -10.17 30.87
C HIS A 322 69.86 -9.81 30.39
N THR A 323 70.01 -8.61 29.84
CA THR A 323 71.32 -7.98 29.63
C THR A 323 71.27 -6.49 30.01
N SER A 324 72.40 -5.80 30.01
CA SER A 324 72.45 -4.35 30.24
C SER A 324 73.72 -3.72 29.69
N PHE A 325 73.64 -2.46 29.29
CA PHE A 325 74.78 -1.67 28.84
C PHE A 325 74.79 -0.28 29.49
N ASP A 326 75.99 0.29 29.66
CA ASP A 326 76.14 1.67 30.13
C ASP A 326 75.91 2.65 28.97
N ALA A 327 74.92 3.53 29.10
CA ALA A 327 74.74 4.66 28.20
C ALA A 327 75.80 5.75 28.44
N GLY A 328 76.54 5.72 29.56
CA GLY A 328 77.67 6.60 29.88
C GLY A 328 77.29 8.03 30.26
N THR A 329 75.99 8.30 30.39
CA THR A 329 75.37 9.59 30.71
C THR A 329 74.02 9.33 31.37
N TYR A 330 73.53 10.19 32.27
CA TYR A 330 72.27 9.95 32.97
C TYR A 330 71.08 9.99 31.99
N VAL A 331 70.28 8.94 31.94
CA VAL A 331 69.16 8.79 30.99
C VAL A 331 67.92 9.56 31.48
N TYR A 332 67.28 10.30 30.58
CA TYR A 332 66.02 11.00 30.85
C TYR A 332 64.83 10.48 30.03
N ALA A 333 65.06 9.94 28.84
CA ALA A 333 64.03 9.25 28.09
C ALA A 333 64.61 8.20 27.13
N LEU A 334 63.83 7.13 26.93
CA LEU A 334 64.06 6.06 25.96
C LEU A 334 62.90 6.04 24.96
N GLU A 335 63.19 5.73 23.70
CA GLU A 335 62.19 5.38 22.69
C GLU A 335 62.77 4.33 21.73
N TRP A 336 61.97 3.38 21.28
CA TRP A 336 62.40 2.40 20.29
C TRP A 336 62.08 2.90 18.89
N ASP A 337 63.07 2.98 18.01
CA ASP A 337 62.88 3.28 16.59
C ASP A 337 62.78 1.96 15.80
N PRO A 338 61.57 1.51 15.42
CA PRO A 338 61.38 0.27 14.68
C PRO A 338 61.84 0.37 13.22
N VAL A 339 61.91 1.58 12.65
CA VAL A 339 62.32 1.84 11.27
C VAL A 339 63.84 1.77 11.13
N GLY A 340 64.54 2.43 12.06
CA GLY A 340 66.00 2.43 12.18
C GLY A 340 66.57 1.25 12.99
N ARG A 341 65.70 0.43 13.60
CA ARG A 341 66.02 -0.72 14.48
C ARG A 341 67.08 -0.39 15.53
N ARG A 342 66.80 0.63 16.34
CA ARG A 342 67.73 1.21 17.31
C ARG A 342 66.98 1.80 18.51
N LEU A 343 67.58 1.73 19.69
CA LEU A 343 67.09 2.44 20.86
C LEU A 343 67.55 3.90 20.78
N LEU A 344 66.64 4.86 20.83
CA LEU A 344 66.93 6.29 20.97
C LEU A 344 66.98 6.64 22.46
N VAL A 345 68.01 7.41 22.85
CA VAL A 345 68.30 7.77 24.23
C VAL A 345 68.52 9.27 24.33
N VAL A 346 67.66 9.95 25.09
CA VAL A 346 67.85 11.35 25.51
C VAL A 346 68.48 11.33 26.90
N SER A 347 69.62 12.00 27.06
CA SER A 347 70.38 12.03 28.31
C SER A 347 70.68 13.46 28.79
N SER A 348 71.28 13.58 29.97
CA SER A 348 71.74 14.84 30.56
C SER A 348 72.77 15.63 29.75
N SER A 349 73.23 15.15 28.59
CA SER A 349 74.18 15.87 27.74
C SER A 349 74.09 15.59 26.24
N GLU A 350 73.38 14.56 25.79
CA GLU A 350 73.34 14.18 24.37
C GLU A 350 72.06 13.43 23.96
N LEU A 351 71.76 13.49 22.66
CA LEU A 351 70.91 12.53 21.97
C LEU A 351 71.80 11.48 21.32
N ALA A 352 71.58 10.21 21.63
CA ALA A 352 72.29 9.08 21.05
C ALA A 352 71.33 7.99 20.58
N SER A 353 71.76 7.16 19.63
CA SER A 353 71.08 5.91 19.28
C SER A 353 72.00 4.71 19.48
N PHE A 354 71.46 3.63 20.01
CA PHE A 354 72.17 2.39 20.26
C PHE A 354 71.60 1.28 19.37
N THR A 355 72.47 0.57 18.65
CA THR A 355 72.12 -0.63 17.86
C THR A 355 72.78 -1.84 18.50
N ASP A 356 72.05 -2.93 18.72
CA ASP A 356 72.64 -4.23 19.09
C ASP A 356 73.48 -4.77 17.92
N ASN A 357 74.67 -5.30 18.23
CA ASN A 357 75.54 -5.97 17.26
C ASN A 357 75.25 -7.48 17.13
N GLY A 358 74.42 -8.05 18.02
CA GLY A 358 74.06 -9.47 18.05
C GLY A 358 75.06 -10.36 18.81
N ASP A 359 76.07 -9.76 19.44
CA ASP A 359 77.06 -10.41 20.30
C ASP A 359 76.95 -9.97 21.78
N GLY A 360 75.88 -9.25 22.13
CA GLY A 360 75.68 -8.62 23.43
C GLY A 360 76.32 -7.24 23.59
N SER A 361 77.06 -6.75 22.59
CA SER A 361 77.61 -5.39 22.58
C SER A 361 76.70 -4.41 21.82
N TRP A 362 76.60 -3.18 22.35
CA TRP A 362 75.74 -2.13 21.79
C TRP A 362 76.57 -1.02 21.15
N ARG A 363 76.36 -0.76 19.86
CA ARG A 363 77.02 0.31 19.11
C ARG A 363 76.30 1.65 19.31
N LYS A 364 76.87 2.51 20.14
CA LYS A 364 76.43 3.90 20.36
C LYS A 364 76.82 4.82 19.20
N VAL A 365 75.84 5.56 18.66
CA VAL A 365 76.03 6.69 17.74
C VAL A 365 75.54 7.95 18.43
N ARG A 366 76.42 8.94 18.63
CA ARG A 366 76.06 10.26 19.15
C ARG A 366 75.60 11.17 18.01
N TYR A 367 74.65 12.06 18.26
CA TYR A 367 74.23 13.07 17.28
C TYR A 367 74.74 14.46 17.64
N THR A 368 75.66 14.99 16.83
CA THR A 368 76.10 16.39 16.90
C THR A 368 74.99 17.27 16.32
N ARG A 369 74.58 18.30 17.06
CA ARG A 369 73.39 19.09 16.70
C ARG A 369 73.76 20.37 15.95
N VAL A 370 72.88 20.77 15.02
CA VAL A 370 72.91 22.09 14.36
C VAL A 370 71.79 22.96 14.93
N GLY A 371 72.10 24.22 15.30
CA GLY A 371 71.13 25.21 15.80
C GLY A 371 71.29 25.59 17.27
N ASP A 372 70.72 24.79 18.18
CA ASP A 372 70.29 25.19 19.53
C ASP A 372 70.77 24.21 20.64
N THR A 373 70.41 24.42 21.91
CA THR A 373 70.62 23.41 22.98
C THR A 373 69.60 22.27 22.90
N LEU A 374 70.05 21.02 23.08
CA LEU A 374 69.16 19.84 23.09
C LEU A 374 68.38 19.76 24.41
N PRO A 375 67.16 19.15 24.39
CA PRO A 375 66.51 18.64 25.59
C PRO A 375 67.45 17.89 26.51
N ALA A 376 67.44 18.28 27.78
CA ALA A 376 68.31 17.75 28.84
C ALA A 376 67.69 17.98 30.23
N GLY A 377 66.36 18.15 30.32
CA GLY A 377 65.63 18.14 31.57
C GLY A 377 65.19 16.72 31.98
N PRO A 378 65.00 16.44 33.29
CA PRO A 378 64.49 15.15 33.80
C PRO A 378 63.00 14.90 33.50
N ARG A 379 62.44 15.61 32.50
CA ARG A 379 61.09 15.50 31.97
C ARG A 379 61.08 15.56 30.43
N SER A 380 62.23 15.32 29.83
CA SER A 380 62.34 15.10 28.38
C SER A 380 61.41 13.96 27.97
N GLN A 381 60.75 14.12 26.83
CA GLN A 381 59.95 13.08 26.19
C GLN A 381 60.45 12.94 24.74
N ILE A 382 60.46 11.71 24.24
CA ILE A 382 60.74 11.39 22.84
C ILE A 382 59.63 10.44 22.36
N ALA A 383 59.20 10.61 21.12
CA ALA A 383 58.33 9.65 20.43
C ALA A 383 58.71 9.57 18.95
N ILE A 384 58.44 8.44 18.31
CA ILE A 384 58.61 8.25 16.86
C ILE A 384 57.33 7.72 16.22
N ASP A 385 56.94 8.27 15.06
CA ASP A 385 55.80 7.78 14.29
C ASP A 385 56.20 6.72 13.24
N GLU A 386 55.21 6.06 12.65
CA GLU A 386 55.40 5.01 11.64
C GLU A 386 56.14 5.49 10.37
N SER A 387 56.21 6.81 10.14
CA SER A 387 56.99 7.40 9.04
C SER A 387 58.47 7.60 9.38
N GLY A 388 58.87 7.33 10.62
CA GLY A 388 60.19 7.64 11.15
C GLY A 388 60.38 9.11 11.52
N THR A 389 59.30 9.89 11.65
CA THR A 389 59.37 11.26 12.16
C THR A 389 59.57 11.19 13.68
N ILE A 390 60.63 11.84 14.19
CA ILE A 390 60.94 11.86 15.63
C ILE A 390 60.52 13.22 16.20
N MET A 391 59.80 13.20 17.31
CA MET A 391 59.38 14.40 18.04
C MET A 391 59.98 14.40 19.45
N LEU A 392 60.49 15.56 19.88
CA LEU A 392 60.95 15.81 21.25
C LEU A 392 60.09 16.87 21.93
N ALA A 393 59.90 16.72 23.24
CA ALA A 393 59.37 17.75 24.13
C ALA A 393 60.20 17.80 25.42
N ASP A 394 60.39 18.99 26.02
CA ASP A 394 61.10 19.15 27.30
C ASP A 394 60.49 20.28 28.14
N ALA A 395 60.83 20.30 29.42
CA ALA A 395 60.46 21.34 30.35
C ALA A 395 60.92 22.73 29.87
N GLY A 396 59.98 23.68 29.80
CA GLY A 396 60.25 25.07 29.45
C GLY A 396 60.68 25.32 28.00
N GLN A 397 60.47 24.38 27.08
CA GLN A 397 60.75 24.53 25.65
C GLN A 397 59.50 24.20 24.82
N PRO A 398 59.28 24.82 23.64
CA PRO A 398 58.29 24.31 22.70
C PRO A 398 58.75 22.94 22.16
N PRO A 399 57.82 22.06 21.78
CA PRO A 399 58.17 20.81 21.11
C PRO A 399 58.98 21.03 19.82
N ALA A 400 59.69 20.01 19.38
CA ALA A 400 60.52 20.08 18.19
C ALA A 400 60.51 18.79 17.36
N GLU A 401 60.50 18.93 16.03
CA GLU A 401 60.80 17.83 15.12
C GLU A 401 62.32 17.61 15.09
N VAL A 402 62.76 16.35 15.12
CA VAL A 402 64.17 15.97 15.02
C VAL A 402 64.39 15.10 13.80
N ARG A 403 65.30 15.52 12.91
CA ARG A 403 65.74 14.74 11.75
C ARG A 403 67.19 14.29 11.96
N LEU A 404 67.39 12.98 12.03
CA LEU A 404 68.70 12.35 12.23
C LEU A 404 69.31 11.94 10.89
N ALA A 405 70.47 12.51 10.54
CA ALA A 405 71.16 12.25 9.28
C ALA A 405 72.65 11.96 9.53
N GLY A 406 73.08 10.72 9.31
CA GLY A 406 74.45 10.28 9.62
C GLY A 406 74.72 10.37 11.12
N THR A 407 75.61 11.31 11.51
CA THR A 407 75.92 11.68 12.91
C THR A 407 75.40 13.07 13.28
N THR A 408 74.53 13.68 12.47
CA THR A 408 73.98 15.02 12.67
C THR A 408 72.51 14.97 13.08
N ALA A 409 72.12 15.76 14.08
CA ALA A 409 70.71 16.05 14.39
C ALA A 409 70.36 17.48 13.93
N THR A 410 69.38 17.60 13.04
CA THR A 410 68.68 18.85 12.77
C THR A 410 67.43 18.89 13.63
N VAL A 411 67.21 19.99 14.35
CA VAL A 411 66.09 20.12 15.30
C VAL A 411 65.33 21.40 15.01
N THR A 412 64.07 21.25 14.61
CA THR A 412 63.17 22.35 14.25
C THR A 412 62.19 22.55 15.40
N ARG A 413 62.36 23.60 16.22
CA ARG A 413 61.31 24.02 17.17
C ARG A 413 60.04 24.35 16.39
N LEU A 414 58.90 23.93 16.92
CA LEU A 414 57.60 24.33 16.38
C LEU A 414 57.30 25.78 16.77
N ALA A 415 56.32 26.39 16.10
CA ALA A 415 55.99 27.79 16.33
C ALA A 415 55.32 28.01 17.71
N ASP A 416 55.37 29.25 18.19
CA ASP A 416 54.76 29.65 19.48
C ASP A 416 53.22 29.70 19.44
N ASP A 417 52.58 29.26 18.34
CA ASP A 417 51.11 29.14 18.23
C ASP A 417 50.53 27.98 19.06
N VAL A 418 51.38 27.14 19.63
CA VAL A 418 51.07 26.21 20.74
C VAL A 418 50.88 26.98 22.06
N HIS A 419 49.95 27.95 22.09
CA HIS A 419 49.69 28.84 23.23
C HIS A 419 48.24 28.80 23.74
N ASP A 420 48.04 28.29 24.96
CA ASP A 420 46.85 28.53 25.80
C ASP A 420 46.87 30.02 26.22
N PRO A 421 45.92 30.85 25.77
CA PRO A 421 45.96 32.30 25.99
C PRO A 421 45.80 32.71 27.46
N ASP A 422 45.40 31.80 28.36
CA ASP A 422 45.36 32.03 29.81
C ASP A 422 46.69 31.65 30.52
N ALA A 423 47.71 31.19 29.79
CA ALA A 423 48.95 30.67 30.35
C ALA A 423 50.13 31.67 30.27
N ALA A 424 50.56 32.20 31.42
CA ALA A 424 51.74 33.08 31.51
C ALA A 424 53.11 32.38 31.28
N GLN A 425 53.11 31.16 30.76
CA GLN A 425 54.25 30.34 30.33
C GLN A 425 53.79 29.47 29.14
N SER A 426 54.70 28.83 28.41
CA SER A 426 54.31 27.95 27.30
C SER A 426 53.38 26.82 27.77
N THR A 427 52.39 26.48 26.94
CA THR A 427 51.26 25.58 27.26
C THR A 427 51.69 24.22 27.82
N PHE A 428 52.82 23.72 27.31
CA PHE A 428 53.43 22.46 27.71
C PHE A 428 54.81 22.69 28.36
N ALA A 429 54.97 23.76 29.16
CA ALA A 429 56.20 24.05 29.91
C ALA A 429 56.64 22.91 30.85
N GLN A 430 55.82 21.88 31.06
CA GLN A 430 56.16 20.60 31.68
C GLN A 430 55.38 19.49 30.93
N PRO A 431 55.94 18.85 29.89
CA PRO A 431 55.27 17.76 29.17
C PRO A 431 55.36 16.47 29.99
N SER A 432 54.21 15.83 30.25
CA SER A 432 54.14 14.58 31.02
C SER A 432 54.09 13.35 30.11
N GLU A 433 53.44 13.48 28.95
CA GLU A 433 53.29 12.40 27.98
C GLU A 433 53.42 12.91 26.54
N LEU A 434 54.00 12.06 25.68
CA LEU A 434 54.06 12.22 24.23
C LEU A 434 53.84 10.83 23.61
N ARG A 435 52.96 10.72 22.60
CA ARG A 435 52.73 9.48 21.84
C ARG A 435 52.56 9.79 20.36
N ALA A 436 53.09 8.95 19.49
CA ALA A 436 52.80 8.98 18.07
C ALA A 436 51.38 8.45 17.77
N ILE A 437 50.83 8.83 16.61
CA ILE A 437 49.50 8.44 16.12
C ILE A 437 49.66 7.52 14.89
N PRO A 438 48.88 6.42 14.78
CA PRO A 438 48.81 5.61 13.57
C PRO A 438 48.53 6.44 12.32
N GLY A 439 49.29 6.23 11.24
CA GLY A 439 49.23 7.03 10.02
C GLY A 439 49.97 8.38 10.09
N GLY A 440 50.51 8.77 11.25
CA GLY A 440 51.41 9.92 11.43
C GLY A 440 50.85 11.02 12.34
N GLY A 441 51.76 11.82 12.91
CA GLY A 441 51.43 12.86 13.89
C GLY A 441 51.51 12.37 15.34
N PHE A 442 51.19 13.26 16.29
CA PHE A 442 51.47 13.07 17.72
C PHE A 442 50.37 13.64 18.62
N TYR A 443 50.14 12.98 19.76
CA TYR A 443 49.47 13.58 20.91
C TYR A 443 50.50 14.02 21.96
N LEU A 444 50.35 15.25 22.43
CA LEU A 444 51.12 15.84 23.52
C LEU A 444 50.18 16.09 24.71
N ALA A 445 50.61 15.71 25.92
CA ALA A 445 49.85 15.98 27.14
C ALA A 445 50.75 16.43 28.31
N GLY A 446 50.19 17.26 29.20
CA GLY A 446 50.97 17.96 30.22
C GLY A 446 50.25 18.35 31.51
N TYR A 447 50.91 19.22 32.26
CA TYR A 447 50.36 19.86 33.47
C TYR A 447 49.07 20.64 33.14
N ARG A 448 48.21 20.82 34.16
CA ARG A 448 46.82 21.30 34.04
C ARG A 448 45.89 20.43 33.17
N GLY A 449 46.31 19.20 32.85
CA GLY A 449 45.50 18.24 32.11
C GLY A 449 45.25 18.68 30.67
N LEU A 450 46.19 19.41 30.08
CA LEU A 450 46.13 19.87 28.69
C LEU A 450 46.53 18.71 27.77
N VAL A 451 45.78 18.55 26.67
CA VAL A 451 46.01 17.57 25.60
C VAL A 451 45.88 18.27 24.25
N GLN A 452 46.79 17.98 23.32
CA GLN A 452 46.86 18.60 22.00
C GLN A 452 47.24 17.55 20.94
N ARG A 453 46.60 17.59 19.77
CA ARG A 453 47.02 16.85 18.57
C ARG A 453 47.91 17.74 17.70
N VAL A 454 49.00 17.19 17.20
CA VAL A 454 49.97 17.89 16.33
C VAL A 454 50.26 17.01 15.11
N GLU A 455 50.12 17.56 13.91
CA GLU A 455 50.29 16.83 12.64
C GLU A 455 51.14 17.60 11.64
N ARG A 456 51.60 16.90 10.60
CA ARG A 456 52.50 17.46 9.58
C ARG A 456 51.71 18.10 8.43
N ALA A 457 51.76 19.42 8.36
CA ALA A 457 51.24 20.20 7.25
C ALA A 457 52.02 19.95 5.95
N GLY A 458 51.40 20.25 4.81
CA GLY A 458 51.97 19.99 3.47
C GLY A 458 53.22 20.81 3.10
N ASP A 459 53.61 21.79 3.92
CA ASP A 459 54.90 22.50 3.82
C ASP A 459 56.03 21.77 4.58
N GLY A 460 55.71 20.68 5.27
CA GLY A 460 56.63 19.87 6.08
C GLY A 460 56.78 20.33 7.52
N SER A 461 56.04 21.37 7.97
CA SER A 461 55.98 21.80 9.38
C SER A 461 55.00 20.94 10.19
N LEU A 462 55.32 20.67 11.46
CA LEU A 462 54.33 20.15 12.41
C LEU A 462 53.51 21.32 12.99
N ARG A 463 52.18 21.19 13.05
CA ARG A 463 51.22 22.22 13.50
C ARG A 463 50.13 21.61 14.37
N GLN A 464 49.51 22.40 15.25
CA GLN A 464 48.32 22.00 15.99
C GLN A 464 47.16 21.64 15.05
N VAL A 465 46.42 20.59 15.38
CA VAL A 465 45.17 20.19 14.72
C VAL A 465 44.06 20.08 15.76
N GLY A 466 42.95 20.78 15.54
CA GLY A 466 41.89 20.95 16.54
C GLY A 466 42.24 21.98 17.62
N GLU A 467 41.46 22.00 18.70
CA GLU A 467 41.69 22.86 19.87
C GLU A 467 42.59 22.17 20.92
N THR A 468 43.18 22.94 21.85
CA THR A 468 43.86 22.34 23.01
C THR A 468 42.83 21.97 24.07
N LEU A 469 42.64 20.67 24.29
CA LEU A 469 41.67 20.11 25.22
C LEU A 469 42.16 20.22 26.67
N ARG A 470 41.43 20.94 27.53
CA ARG A 470 41.71 21.02 28.98
C ARG A 470 40.83 20.02 29.73
N LEU A 471 41.41 18.91 30.21
CA LEU A 471 40.71 17.82 30.91
C LEU A 471 40.31 18.13 32.37
N GLY A 472 40.67 19.30 32.91
CA GLY A 472 40.25 19.73 34.26
C GLY A 472 40.99 19.06 35.43
N VAL A 473 42.13 18.40 35.19
CA VAL A 473 42.96 17.76 36.21
C VAL A 473 44.32 18.45 36.38
N ALA A 474 44.99 18.22 37.52
CA ALA A 474 46.26 18.89 37.84
C ALA A 474 47.41 18.49 36.90
N SER A 475 47.49 17.21 36.50
CA SER A 475 48.47 16.65 35.56
C SER A 475 47.91 15.37 34.94
N VAL A 476 48.42 14.99 33.77
CA VAL A 476 48.35 13.60 33.26
C VAL A 476 49.48 12.80 33.91
N LEU A 477 49.20 11.55 34.32
CA LEU A 477 50.20 10.64 34.92
C LEU A 477 50.65 9.49 34.00
N ALA A 478 49.81 9.15 33.03
CA ALA A 478 50.04 8.03 32.13
C ALA A 478 49.16 8.18 30.88
N SER A 479 49.62 7.61 29.76
CA SER A 479 48.81 7.53 28.54
C SER A 479 49.10 6.27 27.70
N ALA A 480 48.06 5.81 27.01
CA ALA A 480 48.15 4.76 25.98
C ALA A 480 47.48 5.26 24.69
N ILE A 481 47.83 4.65 23.56
CA ILE A 481 47.11 4.85 22.30
C ILE A 481 46.69 3.50 21.73
N ASP A 482 45.46 3.41 21.26
CA ASP A 482 44.98 2.28 20.46
C ASP A 482 45.61 2.38 19.07
N GLN A 483 46.58 1.52 18.79
CA GLN A 483 47.28 1.51 17.50
C GLN A 483 46.37 1.11 16.33
N SER A 484 45.18 0.54 16.58
CA SER A 484 44.24 0.13 15.53
C SER A 484 43.26 1.22 15.12
N ASP A 485 42.97 2.20 15.99
CA ASP A 485 41.96 3.23 15.72
C ASP A 485 42.36 4.66 16.14
N GLY A 486 43.57 4.86 16.66
CA GLY A 486 44.10 6.19 17.04
C GLY A 486 43.49 6.81 18.30
N SER A 487 42.70 6.07 19.08
CA SER A 487 42.14 6.56 20.35
C SER A 487 43.23 6.71 21.41
N PHE A 488 43.39 7.92 21.94
CA PHE A 488 44.36 8.28 22.97
C PHE A 488 43.69 8.28 24.34
N TYR A 489 44.16 7.41 25.23
CA TYR A 489 43.62 7.20 26.57
C TYR A 489 44.50 7.93 27.59
N VAL A 490 43.89 8.78 28.40
CA VAL A 490 44.60 9.72 29.28
C VAL A 490 44.15 9.56 30.73
N VAL A 491 45.04 9.14 31.61
CA VAL A 491 44.71 8.94 33.03
C VAL A 491 44.61 10.27 33.77
N ALA A 492 43.46 10.54 34.36
CA ALA A 492 43.07 11.81 34.97
C ALA A 492 42.88 11.63 36.50
N PRO A 493 43.97 11.71 37.30
CA PRO A 493 44.02 11.19 38.68
C PRO A 493 43.07 11.90 39.64
N ALA A 494 42.94 13.23 39.53
CA ALA A 494 42.14 14.04 40.46
C ALA A 494 40.62 13.78 40.35
N VAL A 495 40.16 13.16 39.26
CA VAL A 495 38.75 12.81 39.02
C VAL A 495 38.51 11.31 38.88
N ARG A 496 39.55 10.47 39.04
CA ARG A 496 39.50 9.00 38.98
C ARG A 496 38.89 8.46 37.68
N LYS A 497 39.27 9.05 36.56
CA LYS A 497 38.80 8.68 35.24
C LYS A 497 39.95 8.50 34.26
N ILE A 498 39.68 7.79 33.18
CA ILE A 498 40.47 7.82 31.96
C ILE A 498 39.64 8.60 30.93
N ALA A 499 40.17 9.72 30.45
CA ALA A 499 39.57 10.45 29.34
C ALA A 499 39.93 9.74 28.03
N VAL A 500 38.92 9.56 27.17
CA VAL A 500 39.11 9.01 25.82
C VAL A 500 39.13 10.18 24.85
N VAL A 501 40.28 10.38 24.18
CA VAL A 501 40.49 11.43 23.19
C VAL A 501 40.63 10.78 21.82
N LYS A 502 39.85 11.24 20.84
CA LYS A 502 39.92 10.76 19.46
C LYS A 502 39.81 11.95 18.52
N ASP A 503 40.66 11.97 17.51
CA ASP A 503 40.84 13.07 16.57
C ASP A 503 41.04 14.48 17.19
N GLY A 504 41.59 14.55 18.41
CA GLY A 504 41.75 15.80 19.18
C GLY A 504 40.55 16.18 20.06
N ALA A 505 39.40 15.52 19.89
CA ALA A 505 38.19 15.75 20.68
C ALA A 505 38.05 14.72 21.81
N LYS A 506 37.39 15.10 22.91
CA LYS A 506 37.04 14.18 24.01
C LYS A 506 35.78 13.40 23.65
N VAL A 507 35.90 12.09 23.40
CA VAL A 507 34.80 11.21 22.97
C VAL A 507 34.25 10.30 24.08
N GLY A 508 34.85 10.32 25.27
CA GLY A 508 34.34 9.57 26.41
C GLY A 508 35.12 9.76 27.70
N GLU A 509 34.61 9.17 28.78
CA GLU A 509 35.30 8.97 30.05
C GLU A 509 34.97 7.58 30.60
N LEU A 510 36.00 6.83 31.00
CA LEU A 510 35.87 5.62 31.81
C LEU A 510 36.13 5.98 33.28
N ALA A 511 35.27 5.56 34.21
CA ALA A 511 35.51 5.69 35.64
C ALA A 511 36.27 4.48 36.21
N LEU A 512 37.27 4.73 37.06
CA LEU A 512 38.07 3.69 37.72
C LEU A 512 37.42 3.27 39.05
N THR A 513 37.36 1.98 39.33
CA THR A 513 36.42 1.41 40.32
C THR A 513 36.99 1.29 41.76
N GLN A 514 37.95 2.13 42.14
CA GLN A 514 38.48 2.19 43.52
C GLN A 514 37.55 2.89 44.52
N GLU A 515 37.59 2.45 45.79
CA GLU A 515 36.91 3.05 46.95
C GLU A 515 37.21 4.55 47.15
N PRO A 516 36.22 5.43 47.45
CA PRO A 516 36.44 6.86 47.66
C PRO A 516 37.37 7.19 48.84
N GLY A 517 38.39 8.02 48.60
CA GLY A 517 39.22 8.63 49.66
C GLY A 517 40.73 8.44 49.50
N VAL A 518 41.17 7.36 48.83
CA VAL A 518 42.59 7.16 48.49
C VAL A 518 42.97 8.03 47.29
N GLY A 519 44.07 8.78 47.39
CA GLY A 519 44.61 9.54 46.26
C GLY A 519 45.55 8.69 45.39
N PHE A 520 45.56 8.94 44.08
CA PHE A 520 46.63 8.45 43.20
C PHE A 520 47.92 9.21 43.51
N SER A 521 48.74 8.66 44.41
CA SER A 521 50.07 9.17 44.76
C SER A 521 51.15 8.14 44.37
N GLY A 522 51.23 7.82 43.08
CA GLY A 522 52.15 6.83 42.54
C GLY A 522 52.09 6.71 41.01
N PRO A 523 52.88 5.80 40.43
CA PRO A 523 52.87 5.47 39.00
C PRO A 523 51.58 4.75 38.60
N ILE A 524 51.20 4.83 37.32
CA ILE A 524 50.02 4.14 36.77
C ILE A 524 50.37 3.57 35.39
N GLY A 525 50.52 2.25 35.28
CA GLY A 525 50.61 1.59 33.99
C GLY A 525 49.26 1.56 33.25
N ILE A 526 49.28 1.83 31.94
CA ILE A 526 48.12 1.75 31.05
C ILE A 526 48.53 1.24 29.66
N ALA A 527 47.78 0.29 29.10
CA ALA A 527 47.99 -0.23 27.75
C ALA A 527 46.66 -0.50 27.02
N ALA A 528 46.65 -0.35 25.70
CA ALA A 528 45.54 -0.76 24.84
C ALA A 528 45.90 -2.07 24.12
N GLY A 529 45.01 -3.07 24.16
CA GLY A 529 45.18 -4.34 23.44
C GLY A 529 44.62 -4.31 22.03
N ALA A 530 45.00 -5.33 21.24
CA ALA A 530 44.45 -5.57 19.90
C ALA A 530 42.95 -5.95 19.92
N ASP A 531 42.39 -6.27 21.09
CA ASP A 531 40.96 -6.48 21.35
C ASP A 531 40.21 -5.18 21.72
N HIS A 532 40.86 -4.02 21.55
CA HIS A 532 40.44 -2.70 22.06
C HIS A 532 40.20 -2.65 23.58
N ALA A 533 40.59 -3.68 24.34
CA ALA A 533 40.50 -3.63 25.79
C ALA A 533 41.61 -2.73 26.35
N LEU A 534 41.27 -2.05 27.45
CA LEU A 534 42.17 -1.16 28.16
C LEU A 534 42.63 -1.82 29.45
N TYR A 535 43.94 -2.00 29.59
CA TYR A 535 44.58 -2.62 30.73
C TYR A 535 45.16 -1.53 31.63
N VAL A 536 44.80 -1.53 32.90
CA VAL A 536 45.06 -0.40 33.82
C VAL A 536 45.57 -0.91 35.17
N ASN A 537 46.66 -0.34 35.70
CA ASN A 537 47.04 -0.52 37.10
C ASN A 537 46.22 0.42 38.00
N GLU A 538 45.29 -0.13 38.77
CA GLU A 538 44.51 0.58 39.77
C GLU A 538 45.13 0.40 41.17
N GLY A 539 46.36 0.88 41.33
CA GLY A 539 47.07 0.90 42.62
C GLY A 539 46.65 2.06 43.53
N GLY A 540 46.53 1.79 44.83
CA GLY A 540 46.35 2.84 45.85
C GLY A 540 47.69 3.50 46.24
N GLY A 541 47.63 4.63 46.96
CA GLY A 541 48.82 5.29 47.49
C GLY A 541 49.63 4.40 48.46
N TYR A 542 50.93 4.68 48.58
CA TYR A 542 51.89 3.94 49.41
C TYR A 542 51.38 3.67 50.85
N PRO A 543 51.48 2.44 51.39
CA PRO A 543 51.74 1.15 50.75
C PRO A 543 50.43 0.35 50.58
N ALA A 544 49.98 0.15 49.35
CA ALA A 544 48.75 -0.58 49.04
C ALA A 544 48.88 -1.42 47.76
N LEU A 545 48.05 -2.47 47.65
CA LEU A 545 48.05 -3.41 46.54
C LEU A 545 47.81 -2.71 45.19
N ASN A 546 48.71 -2.93 44.22
CA ASN A 546 48.39 -2.76 42.81
C ASN A 546 47.23 -3.70 42.46
N THR A 547 46.30 -3.24 41.63
CA THR A 547 45.20 -4.09 41.14
C THR A 547 45.13 -3.93 39.63
N LEU A 548 45.45 -4.97 38.88
CA LEU A 548 45.43 -4.91 37.43
C LEU A 548 44.01 -5.21 36.93
N ALA A 549 43.43 -4.30 36.14
CA ALA A 549 42.08 -4.43 35.60
C ALA A 549 42.09 -4.47 34.07
N LYS A 550 41.25 -5.34 33.49
CA LYS A 550 40.91 -5.38 32.06
C LYS A 550 39.54 -4.73 31.87
N TYR A 551 39.53 -3.59 31.21
CA TYR A 551 38.32 -2.90 30.77
C TYR A 551 38.02 -3.22 29.30
N ALA A 552 37.00 -4.02 29.02
CA ALA A 552 36.60 -4.29 27.64
C ALA A 552 35.83 -3.11 27.05
N ARG A 553 36.07 -2.77 25.78
CA ARG A 553 35.29 -1.77 25.03
C ARG A 553 33.87 -2.31 24.81
N GLY A 554 32.91 -1.74 25.53
CA GLY A 554 31.50 -2.14 25.50
C GLY A 554 30.71 -1.44 24.40
N THR A 555 29.78 -2.16 23.76
CA THR A 555 28.97 -1.63 22.66
C THR A 555 27.51 -1.45 23.06
N SER A 556 26.86 -0.41 22.55
CA SER A 556 25.39 -0.35 22.53
C SER A 556 24.83 -1.60 21.82
N PRO A 557 23.60 -2.05 22.14
CA PRO A 557 23.07 -3.28 21.56
C PRO A 557 22.88 -3.17 20.04
N THR A 558 23.28 -4.19 19.30
CA THR A 558 23.06 -4.33 17.86
C THR A 558 21.98 -5.38 17.62
N VAL A 559 20.86 -5.01 16.99
CA VAL A 559 19.80 -5.97 16.66
C VAL A 559 20.30 -6.89 15.55
N GLY A 560 20.23 -8.20 15.78
CA GLY A 560 20.60 -9.25 14.84
C GLY A 560 19.38 -9.89 14.17
N ASP A 561 18.30 -10.09 14.95
CA ASP A 561 17.01 -10.59 14.46
C ASP A 561 15.90 -9.60 14.83
N ASP A 562 15.30 -8.98 13.81
CA ASP A 562 14.09 -8.16 13.95
C ASP A 562 12.82 -9.04 14.09
N PRO A 563 11.81 -8.60 14.86
CA PRO A 563 10.54 -9.29 14.94
C PRO A 563 9.83 -9.31 13.58
N GLN A 564 9.17 -10.43 13.28
CA GLN A 564 8.47 -10.65 12.02
C GLN A 564 6.95 -10.51 12.20
N ASP A 565 6.24 -10.06 11.15
CA ASP A 565 4.77 -9.91 11.15
C ASP A 565 4.05 -11.20 11.57
N ALA A 566 3.12 -11.08 12.50
CA ALA A 566 2.38 -12.23 13.05
C ALA A 566 0.94 -12.26 12.52
N VAL A 567 0.61 -13.29 11.74
CA VAL A 567 -0.76 -13.55 11.29
C VAL A 567 -1.42 -14.58 12.21
N VAL A 568 -2.47 -14.16 12.92
CA VAL A 568 -3.21 -15.01 13.88
C VAL A 568 -4.60 -15.34 13.31
N PRO A 569 -4.90 -16.61 12.96
CA PRO A 569 -6.20 -17.00 12.42
C PRO A 569 -7.20 -17.27 13.55
N PHE A 570 -8.36 -16.59 13.53
CA PHE A 570 -9.47 -16.87 14.43
C PHE A 570 -10.58 -17.63 13.69
N ALA A 571 -10.95 -18.79 14.21
CA ALA A 571 -12.08 -19.58 13.72
C ALA A 571 -13.43 -18.92 14.05
N ALA A 572 -14.52 -19.40 13.45
CA ALA A 572 -15.86 -18.85 13.72
C ALA A 572 -16.24 -19.05 15.20
N GLY A 573 -16.54 -17.95 15.90
CA GLY A 573 -16.81 -17.95 17.35
C GLY A 573 -15.57 -17.82 18.24
N VAL A 574 -14.38 -17.60 17.67
CA VAL A 574 -13.15 -17.25 18.41
C VAL A 574 -12.90 -15.75 18.28
N ASP A 575 -12.68 -15.07 19.40
CA ASP A 575 -12.48 -13.62 19.51
C ASP A 575 -11.08 -13.20 19.98
N SER A 576 -10.27 -14.18 20.39
CA SER A 576 -9.02 -14.02 21.12
C SER A 576 -8.00 -15.13 20.80
N GLY A 577 -6.72 -14.82 20.97
CA GLY A 577 -5.60 -15.73 20.74
C GLY A 577 -4.26 -15.12 21.16
N THR A 578 -3.16 -15.64 20.62
CA THR A 578 -1.80 -15.19 21.00
C THR A 578 -0.91 -15.03 19.77
N ALA A 579 -0.42 -13.80 19.54
CA ALA A 579 0.70 -13.56 18.64
C ALA A 579 2.01 -13.88 19.36
N THR A 580 2.98 -14.48 18.68
CA THR A 580 4.33 -14.74 19.23
C THR A 580 5.36 -14.05 18.35
N PHE A 581 6.21 -13.23 18.98
CA PHE A 581 7.29 -12.50 18.32
C PHE A 581 8.61 -12.87 18.98
N THR A 582 9.67 -12.97 18.19
CA THR A 582 11.05 -13.18 18.63
C THR A 582 11.91 -12.05 18.11
N ALA A 583 12.81 -11.53 18.94
CA ALA A 583 13.84 -10.60 18.51
C ALA A 583 15.13 -10.88 19.30
N ALA A 584 16.27 -10.63 18.67
CA ALA A 584 17.57 -10.82 19.30
C ALA A 584 18.52 -9.66 19.00
N ALA A 585 19.33 -9.29 19.99
CA ALA A 585 20.41 -8.34 19.84
C ALA A 585 21.69 -8.89 20.50
N THR A 586 22.84 -8.49 19.97
CA THR A 586 24.16 -8.79 20.52
C THR A 586 24.81 -7.52 21.06
N ALA A 587 25.70 -7.68 22.03
CA ALA A 587 26.54 -6.59 22.53
C ALA A 587 27.85 -7.13 23.11
N VAL A 588 28.91 -6.32 23.05
CA VAL A 588 30.15 -6.58 23.78
C VAL A 588 30.04 -5.92 25.17
N GLY A 589 30.53 -6.60 26.20
CA GLY A 589 30.52 -6.10 27.58
C GLY A 589 29.26 -6.41 28.41
N GLY A 590 28.32 -7.19 27.87
CA GLY A 590 27.18 -7.73 28.63
C GLY A 590 25.92 -7.94 27.78
N ASP A 591 25.16 -9.00 28.10
CA ASP A 591 23.91 -9.34 27.41
C ASP A 591 22.90 -8.17 27.50
N PRO A 592 22.27 -7.77 26.38
CA PRO A 592 21.26 -6.72 26.41
C PRO A 592 19.98 -7.21 27.08
N THR A 593 19.53 -6.48 28.10
CA THR A 593 18.14 -6.57 28.57
C THR A 593 17.20 -6.19 27.44
N VAL A 594 15.99 -6.73 27.41
CA VAL A 594 14.96 -6.36 26.42
C VAL A 594 13.70 -5.88 27.14
N GLN A 595 13.02 -4.91 26.54
CA GLN A 595 11.68 -4.47 26.91
C GLN A 595 10.87 -4.33 25.62
N TRP A 596 9.77 -5.06 25.50
CA TRP A 596 8.90 -4.91 24.33
C TRP A 596 8.00 -3.69 24.46
N GLN A 597 7.78 -3.01 23.33
CA GLN A 597 6.89 -1.86 23.21
C GLN A 597 5.80 -2.13 22.17
N THR A 598 4.70 -1.40 22.25
CA THR A 598 3.55 -1.50 21.34
C THR A 598 2.95 -0.13 20.99
N ARG A 599 2.33 -0.04 19.81
CA ARG A 599 1.47 1.09 19.40
C ARG A 599 0.26 0.60 18.58
N ALA A 600 -0.77 1.44 18.50
CA ALA A 600 -1.99 1.15 17.76
C ALA A 600 -1.89 1.64 16.30
N GLY A 601 -1.46 0.77 15.39
CA GLY A 601 -1.25 1.12 13.98
C GLY A 601 -0.05 2.04 13.75
N ASP A 602 -0.01 2.64 12.57
CA ASP A 602 1.11 3.46 12.09
C ASP A 602 1.21 4.84 12.75
N SER A 603 0.25 5.20 13.60
CA SER A 603 0.15 6.52 14.24
C SER A 603 0.20 6.43 15.76
N GLY A 604 1.16 7.11 16.37
CA GLY A 604 1.29 7.24 17.81
C GLY A 604 2.60 6.69 18.36
N ARG A 605 2.84 6.96 19.65
CA ARG A 605 4.08 6.62 20.34
C ARG A 605 4.08 5.13 20.73
N PHE A 606 5.24 4.49 20.63
CA PHE A 606 5.47 3.20 21.26
C PHE A 606 5.42 3.33 22.79
N THR A 607 4.79 2.36 23.44
CA THR A 607 4.59 2.28 24.90
C THR A 607 5.00 0.90 25.40
N ASP A 608 5.62 0.81 26.57
CA ASP A 608 6.09 -0.46 27.14
C ASP A 608 4.93 -1.44 27.39
N ILE A 609 5.17 -2.72 27.12
CA ILE A 609 4.29 -3.82 27.52
C ILE A 609 4.75 -4.31 28.90
N ASP A 610 3.94 -4.12 29.93
CA ASP A 610 4.27 -4.47 31.31
C ASP A 610 4.82 -5.91 31.45
N GLY A 611 6.02 -6.04 32.02
CA GLY A 611 6.67 -7.33 32.27
C GLY A 611 7.17 -8.09 31.04
N ALA A 612 7.05 -7.53 29.83
CA ALA A 612 7.55 -8.16 28.61
C ALA A 612 9.07 -7.98 28.44
N THR A 613 9.85 -8.66 29.28
CA THR A 613 11.31 -8.52 29.36
C THR A 613 12.11 -9.74 28.86
N ALA A 614 11.53 -10.54 27.97
CA ALA A 614 12.17 -11.72 27.37
C ALA A 614 12.30 -11.58 25.85
N THR A 615 13.30 -12.21 25.23
CA THR A 615 13.53 -12.19 23.76
C THR A 615 12.39 -12.80 22.93
N THR A 616 11.44 -13.48 23.58
CA THR A 616 10.18 -13.92 22.99
C THR A 616 9.00 -13.24 23.68
N LEU A 617 8.28 -12.36 22.95
CA LEU A 617 6.99 -11.83 23.37
C LEU A 617 5.88 -12.81 23.00
N ARG A 618 5.03 -13.16 23.96
CA ARG A 618 3.73 -13.82 23.73
C ARG A 618 2.62 -12.83 24.03
N LEU A 619 2.14 -12.14 23.01
CA LEU A 619 1.13 -11.09 23.12
C LEU A 619 -0.28 -11.70 23.02
N PRO A 620 -1.12 -11.62 24.07
CA PRO A 620 -2.55 -11.88 23.94
C PRO A 620 -3.17 -10.85 22.99
N VAL A 621 -3.96 -11.30 22.02
CA VAL A 621 -4.56 -10.47 20.97
C VAL A 621 -6.03 -10.81 20.78
N THR A 622 -6.80 -9.81 20.36
CA THR A 622 -8.23 -9.86 20.02
C THR A 622 -8.46 -9.33 18.62
N VAL A 623 -9.70 -9.38 18.11
CA VAL A 623 -10.04 -8.77 16.81
C VAL A 623 -9.79 -7.25 16.73
N ALA A 624 -9.68 -6.56 17.87
CA ALA A 624 -9.35 -5.14 17.94
C ALA A 624 -7.84 -4.86 17.77
N ASP A 625 -6.98 -5.86 17.92
CA ASP A 625 -5.52 -5.75 17.79
C ASP A 625 -5.05 -5.87 16.33
N ASN A 626 -5.95 -5.93 15.35
CA ASN A 626 -5.58 -5.99 13.94
C ASN A 626 -4.94 -4.67 13.46
N GLY A 627 -3.67 -4.73 13.07
CA GLY A 627 -2.83 -3.56 12.77
C GLY A 627 -2.03 -3.06 13.98
N ARG A 628 -2.16 -3.66 15.16
CA ARG A 628 -1.31 -3.33 16.32
C ARG A 628 0.14 -3.66 16.00
N GLN A 629 1.04 -2.74 16.31
CA GLN A 629 2.48 -2.92 16.08
C GLN A 629 3.22 -3.15 17.38
N VAL A 630 4.31 -3.90 17.31
CA VAL A 630 5.24 -4.16 18.42
C VAL A 630 6.69 -4.02 17.97
N ARG A 631 7.57 -3.56 18.86
CA ARG A 631 9.03 -3.61 18.67
C ARG A 631 9.69 -4.13 19.94
N ALA A 632 10.79 -4.85 19.81
CA ALA A 632 11.67 -5.12 20.94
C ALA A 632 12.60 -3.92 21.11
N VAL A 633 12.95 -3.56 22.35
CA VAL A 633 13.94 -2.52 22.59
C VAL A 633 14.98 -3.02 23.58
N PHE A 634 16.21 -3.11 23.10
CA PHE A 634 17.33 -3.76 23.77
C PHE A 634 18.21 -2.73 24.47
N SER A 635 18.53 -2.93 25.75
CA SER A 635 19.24 -1.96 26.60
C SER A 635 20.39 -2.62 27.36
N ASN A 636 21.55 -1.97 27.42
CA ASN A 636 22.65 -2.30 28.32
C ASN A 636 23.28 -1.02 28.89
N ALA A 637 24.40 -1.14 29.61
CA ALA A 637 25.10 0.00 30.21
C ALA A 637 25.68 1.00 29.17
N PHE A 638 25.71 0.65 27.89
CA PHE A 638 26.33 1.42 26.80
C PHE A 638 25.30 1.99 25.81
N GLY A 639 24.00 1.84 26.08
CA GLY A 639 22.93 2.42 25.27
C GLY A 639 21.72 1.49 25.11
N ARG A 640 20.79 1.89 24.26
CA ARG A 640 19.57 1.13 23.94
C ARG A 640 19.21 1.31 22.48
N LEU A 641 18.75 0.26 21.82
CA LEU A 641 18.37 0.24 20.41
C LEU A 641 17.01 -0.44 20.22
N GLY A 642 16.13 0.18 19.44
CA GLY A 642 14.88 -0.43 19.00
C GLY A 642 15.09 -1.33 17.80
N SER A 643 14.43 -2.50 17.78
CA SER A 643 14.24 -3.28 16.57
C SER A 643 13.34 -2.54 15.59
N ALA A 644 13.32 -2.99 14.33
CA ALA A 644 12.18 -2.76 13.46
C ALA A 644 10.88 -3.27 14.14
N HIS A 645 9.74 -2.75 13.70
CA HIS A 645 8.45 -3.14 14.26
C HIS A 645 7.79 -4.25 13.43
N ALA A 646 7.10 -5.15 14.12
CA ALA A 646 6.25 -6.17 13.52
C ALA A 646 4.77 -5.83 13.73
N THR A 647 3.94 -6.18 12.75
CA THR A 647 2.49 -5.94 12.75
C THR A 647 1.72 -7.22 13.10
N VAL A 648 0.73 -7.08 13.99
CA VAL A 648 -0.29 -8.09 14.28
C VAL A 648 -1.36 -8.04 13.19
N THR A 649 -1.55 -9.12 12.44
CA THR A 649 -2.69 -9.29 11.52
C THR A 649 -3.64 -10.34 12.08
N ILE A 650 -4.89 -9.98 12.35
CA ILE A 650 -5.90 -10.90 12.90
C ILE A 650 -6.83 -11.33 11.77
N ASN A 651 -6.71 -12.57 11.34
CA ASN A 651 -7.52 -13.13 10.27
C ASN A 651 -8.77 -13.82 10.86
N ALA A 652 -9.84 -13.07 11.03
CA ALA A 652 -11.12 -13.57 11.54
C ALA A 652 -11.96 -14.28 10.46
N ALA A 653 -12.50 -15.46 10.80
CA ALA A 653 -13.39 -16.24 9.95
C ALA A 653 -14.63 -15.44 9.49
N ALA A 654 -15.10 -15.76 8.28
CA ALA A 654 -16.35 -15.23 7.74
C ALA A 654 -17.55 -15.50 8.70
N ALA A 655 -18.23 -14.43 9.09
CA ALA A 655 -19.44 -14.44 9.91
C ALA A 655 -20.53 -13.53 9.28
N ILE A 656 -21.78 -13.68 9.73
CA ILE A 656 -22.94 -12.97 9.18
C ILE A 656 -23.46 -12.00 10.24
N VAL A 657 -23.44 -10.71 9.91
CA VAL A 657 -23.92 -9.61 10.76
C VAL A 657 -25.39 -9.29 10.46
N VAL A 658 -25.81 -9.45 9.21
CA VAL A 658 -27.21 -9.30 8.77
C VAL A 658 -27.59 -10.47 7.87
N GLU A 659 -28.59 -11.22 8.30
CA GLU A 659 -29.23 -12.32 7.56
C GLU A 659 -30.27 -11.81 6.56
N PRO A 660 -30.40 -12.40 5.36
CA PRO A 660 -31.39 -11.96 4.37
C PRO A 660 -32.83 -12.21 4.81
N ALA A 661 -33.69 -11.21 4.61
CA ALA A 661 -35.11 -11.25 4.95
C ALA A 661 -35.92 -12.16 3.99
N ASP A 662 -37.04 -12.70 4.46
CA ASP A 662 -38.07 -13.24 3.56
C ASP A 662 -38.84 -12.06 2.97
N LEU A 663 -39.10 -12.08 1.67
CA LEU A 663 -39.67 -10.94 0.94
C LEU A 663 -40.98 -11.32 0.27
N THR A 664 -41.94 -10.41 0.29
CA THR A 664 -43.18 -10.49 -0.50
C THR A 664 -43.23 -9.29 -1.44
N VAL A 665 -43.41 -9.54 -2.73
CA VAL A 665 -43.50 -8.48 -3.75
C VAL A 665 -44.62 -8.76 -4.74
N ASP A 666 -45.12 -7.71 -5.40
CA ASP A 666 -46.10 -7.84 -6.48
C ASP A 666 -45.46 -8.31 -7.79
N PRO A 667 -46.22 -8.95 -8.69
CA PRO A 667 -45.74 -9.32 -10.03
C PRO A 667 -45.15 -8.14 -10.80
N GLY A 668 -43.90 -8.28 -11.25
CA GLY A 668 -43.17 -7.25 -11.99
C GLY A 668 -42.34 -6.30 -11.11
N ALA A 669 -42.49 -6.31 -9.78
CA ALA A 669 -41.61 -5.57 -8.89
C ALA A 669 -40.21 -6.21 -8.79
N THR A 670 -39.25 -5.49 -8.22
CA THR A 670 -37.91 -6.03 -7.89
C THR A 670 -37.85 -6.37 -6.41
N ALA A 671 -37.36 -7.58 -6.07
CA ALA A 671 -37.08 -7.98 -4.69
C ALA A 671 -35.59 -7.91 -4.40
N GLU A 672 -35.16 -7.25 -3.32
CA GLU A 672 -33.75 -7.11 -2.92
C GLU A 672 -33.46 -7.86 -1.61
N PHE A 673 -32.73 -8.97 -1.71
CA PHE A 673 -32.17 -9.69 -0.56
C PHE A 673 -30.82 -9.10 -0.18
N LYS A 674 -30.56 -8.97 1.12
CA LYS A 674 -29.32 -8.37 1.67
C LYS A 674 -28.66 -9.31 2.68
N VAL A 675 -27.36 -9.53 2.53
CA VAL A 675 -26.48 -10.14 3.54
C VAL A 675 -25.35 -9.16 3.87
N MET A 676 -24.99 -9.02 5.15
CA MET A 676 -23.80 -8.27 5.57
C MET A 676 -22.79 -9.23 6.18
N PRO A 677 -21.63 -9.47 5.54
CA PRO A 677 -20.56 -10.27 6.11
C PRO A 677 -19.69 -9.45 7.10
N SER A 678 -18.97 -10.17 7.95
CA SER A 678 -17.77 -9.70 8.65
C SER A 678 -16.68 -10.77 8.57
N GLY A 679 -15.41 -10.39 8.71
CA GLY A 679 -14.25 -11.28 8.66
C GLY A 679 -13.03 -10.61 8.02
N ASN A 680 -11.85 -11.14 8.28
CA ASN A 680 -10.58 -10.70 7.71
C ASN A 680 -9.77 -11.92 7.23
N PRO A 681 -9.31 -12.00 5.96
CA PRO A 681 -9.64 -11.11 4.84
C PRO A 681 -11.14 -11.03 4.58
N ALA A 682 -11.59 -9.96 3.92
CA ALA A 682 -13.00 -9.71 3.61
C ALA A 682 -13.64 -10.94 2.88
N PRO A 683 -14.78 -11.48 3.36
CA PRO A 683 -15.34 -12.70 2.76
C PRO A 683 -15.84 -12.52 1.32
N GLU A 684 -15.48 -13.49 0.46
CA GLU A 684 -16.11 -13.64 -0.84
C GLU A 684 -17.58 -14.05 -0.66
N ILE A 685 -18.48 -13.39 -1.39
CA ILE A 685 -19.93 -13.61 -1.31
C ILE A 685 -20.40 -14.30 -2.60
N GLN A 686 -21.01 -15.48 -2.47
CA GLN A 686 -21.67 -16.17 -3.57
C GLN A 686 -23.12 -16.47 -3.22
N TRP A 687 -24.05 -15.79 -3.89
CA TRP A 687 -25.48 -16.12 -3.79
C TRP A 687 -25.81 -17.46 -4.47
N GLN A 688 -26.73 -18.20 -3.87
CA GLN A 688 -27.23 -19.48 -4.37
C GLN A 688 -28.75 -19.49 -4.39
N VAL A 689 -29.34 -20.16 -5.39
CA VAL A 689 -30.78 -20.49 -5.44
C VAL A 689 -30.99 -21.99 -5.26
N LEU A 690 -32.05 -22.40 -4.57
CA LEU A 690 -32.44 -23.80 -4.49
C LEU A 690 -33.18 -24.21 -5.77
N SER A 691 -32.68 -25.24 -6.47
CA SER A 691 -33.23 -25.75 -7.71
C SER A 691 -33.17 -27.28 -7.74
N ASN A 692 -34.31 -27.94 -7.91
CA ASN A 692 -34.45 -29.41 -7.90
C ASN A 692 -33.83 -30.07 -6.64
N GLY A 693 -33.96 -29.42 -5.47
CA GLY A 693 -33.41 -29.90 -4.20
C GLY A 693 -31.90 -29.69 -4.01
N SER A 694 -31.21 -29.04 -4.96
CA SER A 694 -29.78 -28.71 -4.87
C SER A 694 -29.56 -27.20 -4.94
N TRP A 695 -28.57 -26.69 -4.22
CA TRP A 695 -28.17 -25.29 -4.29
C TRP A 695 -27.28 -25.02 -5.51
N VAL A 696 -27.60 -23.97 -6.25
CA VAL A 696 -26.91 -23.58 -7.50
C VAL A 696 -26.42 -22.15 -7.38
N ASP A 697 -25.11 -21.94 -7.63
CA ASP A 697 -24.48 -20.62 -7.62
C ASP A 697 -25.12 -19.70 -8.69
N LEU A 698 -25.52 -18.49 -8.29
CA LEU A 698 -26.08 -17.45 -9.16
C LEU A 698 -24.98 -16.55 -9.77
N ALA A 699 -25.29 -15.91 -10.89
CA ALA A 699 -24.46 -14.91 -11.53
C ALA A 699 -25.35 -13.91 -12.29
N ASP A 700 -24.80 -12.72 -12.61
CA ASP A 700 -25.56 -11.63 -13.21
C ASP A 700 -26.30 -11.98 -14.51
N GLY A 701 -27.47 -11.36 -14.67
CA GLY A 701 -28.36 -11.54 -15.79
C GLY A 701 -29.42 -12.63 -15.55
N ASN A 702 -30.16 -12.96 -16.60
CA ASN A 702 -31.31 -13.88 -16.56
C ASN A 702 -32.42 -13.51 -15.55
N GLY A 703 -32.48 -12.25 -15.10
CA GLY A 703 -33.41 -11.76 -14.07
C GLY A 703 -32.78 -11.53 -12.69
N TYR A 704 -31.47 -11.75 -12.54
CA TYR A 704 -30.72 -11.45 -11.32
C TYR A 704 -29.68 -10.35 -11.56
N GLU A 705 -29.43 -9.57 -10.51
CA GLU A 705 -28.34 -8.58 -10.41
C GLU A 705 -27.73 -8.75 -9.01
N ILE A 706 -26.40 -8.89 -8.94
CA ILE A 706 -25.67 -9.19 -7.71
C ILE A 706 -24.61 -8.10 -7.47
N ASP A 707 -24.76 -7.38 -6.36
CA ASP A 707 -23.81 -6.37 -5.91
C ASP A 707 -23.28 -6.80 -4.54
N GLY A 708 -22.36 -7.78 -4.55
CA GLY A 708 -21.78 -8.39 -3.36
C GLY A 708 -22.83 -8.87 -2.35
N GLY A 709 -23.03 -8.08 -1.30
CA GLY A 709 -23.99 -8.33 -0.22
C GLY A 709 -25.47 -8.21 -0.66
N PHE A 710 -25.75 -7.75 -1.87
CA PHE A 710 -27.12 -7.57 -2.38
C PHE A 710 -27.40 -8.53 -3.54
N LEU A 711 -28.60 -9.13 -3.53
CA LEU A 711 -29.18 -9.90 -4.64
C LEU A 711 -30.54 -9.30 -5.01
N ARG A 712 -30.64 -8.73 -6.20
CA ARG A 712 -31.89 -8.22 -6.77
C ARG A 712 -32.48 -9.23 -7.74
N VAL A 713 -33.75 -9.59 -7.53
CA VAL A 713 -34.57 -10.37 -8.45
C VAL A 713 -35.44 -9.40 -9.23
N LEU A 714 -35.04 -9.11 -10.47
CA LEU A 714 -35.65 -8.11 -11.34
C LEU A 714 -36.93 -8.64 -12.01
N ASN A 715 -38.00 -7.85 -12.00
CA ASN A 715 -39.30 -8.18 -12.60
C ASN A 715 -39.87 -9.54 -12.12
N ALA A 716 -39.95 -9.72 -10.80
CA ALA A 716 -40.33 -10.97 -10.15
C ALA A 716 -41.71 -11.48 -10.65
N SER A 717 -41.74 -12.71 -11.17
CA SER A 717 -42.93 -13.32 -11.75
C SER A 717 -43.59 -14.33 -10.81
N ALA A 718 -44.89 -14.60 -10.99
CA ALA A 718 -45.60 -15.61 -10.20
C ALA A 718 -44.97 -17.02 -10.28
N THR A 719 -44.23 -17.33 -11.35
CA THR A 719 -43.46 -18.59 -11.48
C THR A 719 -42.17 -18.64 -10.65
N GLN A 720 -41.77 -17.54 -10.02
CA GLN A 720 -40.65 -17.43 -9.08
C GLN A 720 -41.14 -17.39 -7.62
N ASN A 721 -42.46 -17.47 -7.37
CA ASN A 721 -43.02 -17.60 -6.04
C ASN A 721 -42.55 -18.90 -5.38
N GLY A 722 -42.02 -18.82 -4.16
CA GLY A 722 -41.43 -19.93 -3.42
C GLY A 722 -39.97 -20.23 -3.78
N LEU A 723 -39.30 -19.42 -4.61
CA LEU A 723 -37.86 -19.53 -4.77
C LEU A 723 -37.14 -19.23 -3.44
N GLN A 724 -36.14 -20.04 -3.14
CA GLN A 724 -35.35 -19.96 -1.92
C GLN A 724 -33.91 -19.61 -2.25
N PHE A 725 -33.38 -18.63 -1.53
CA PHE A 725 -32.05 -18.06 -1.72
C PHE A 725 -31.22 -18.18 -0.44
N ARG A 726 -29.89 -18.27 -0.58
CA ARG A 726 -28.93 -18.09 0.52
C ARG A 726 -27.62 -17.53 -0.02
N ALA A 727 -26.84 -16.87 0.83
CA ALA A 727 -25.45 -16.55 0.53
C ALA A 727 -24.52 -17.64 1.08
N ARG A 728 -23.46 -17.97 0.33
CA ARG A 728 -22.26 -18.66 0.81
C ARG A 728 -21.18 -17.59 0.97
N LEU A 729 -20.72 -17.37 2.20
CA LEU A 729 -19.55 -16.56 2.49
C LEU A 729 -18.32 -17.46 2.65
N ARG A 730 -17.15 -17.02 2.19
CA ARG A 730 -15.89 -17.71 2.48
C ARG A 730 -14.68 -16.78 2.56
N ASN A 731 -13.73 -17.09 3.44
CA ASN A 731 -12.40 -16.46 3.46
C ASN A 731 -11.30 -17.46 3.86
N LYS A 732 -10.06 -17.16 3.49
CA LYS A 732 -8.87 -17.90 3.92
C LYS A 732 -8.23 -17.19 5.11
N ILE A 733 -8.36 -17.77 6.29
CA ILE A 733 -7.78 -17.19 7.52
C ILE A 733 -6.32 -17.57 7.74
N THR A 734 -5.91 -18.77 7.31
CA THR A 734 -4.53 -19.26 7.45
C THR A 734 -3.73 -18.98 6.17
N PRO A 735 -2.65 -18.18 6.22
CA PRO A 735 -1.78 -17.93 5.06
C PRO A 735 -1.27 -19.24 4.44
N GLY A 736 -1.17 -19.27 3.10
CA GLY A 736 -0.69 -20.44 2.35
C GLY A 736 -1.63 -21.66 2.32
N SER A 737 -2.62 -21.77 3.22
CA SER A 737 -3.53 -22.92 3.26
C SER A 737 -4.46 -22.98 2.05
N GLU A 738 -4.83 -24.20 1.62
CA GLU A 738 -5.93 -24.42 0.68
C GLU A 738 -7.31 -24.36 1.35
N GLU A 739 -7.37 -24.48 2.68
CA GLU A 739 -8.60 -24.49 3.46
C GLU A 739 -9.31 -23.13 3.49
N TRP A 740 -10.63 -23.17 3.45
CA TRP A 740 -11.50 -21.98 3.48
C TRP A 740 -12.47 -22.08 4.66
N SER A 741 -12.48 -21.06 5.52
CA SER A 741 -13.66 -20.83 6.35
C SER A 741 -14.85 -20.58 5.43
N THR A 742 -15.97 -21.26 5.69
CA THR A 742 -17.19 -21.15 4.88
C THR A 742 -18.41 -21.14 5.79
N VAL A 743 -19.24 -20.11 5.69
CA VAL A 743 -20.54 -20.02 6.37
C VAL A 743 -21.65 -19.78 5.34
N PHE A 744 -22.84 -20.29 5.63
CA PHE A 744 -24.03 -20.07 4.81
C PHE A 744 -25.04 -19.23 5.59
N SER A 745 -25.68 -18.29 4.91
CA SER A 745 -26.82 -17.55 5.48
C SER A 745 -27.99 -18.49 5.74
N ARG A 746 -28.94 -18.02 6.56
CA ARG A 746 -30.28 -18.60 6.57
C ARG A 746 -30.87 -18.60 5.16
N VAL A 747 -31.80 -19.51 4.92
CA VAL A 747 -32.61 -19.51 3.71
C VAL A 747 -33.59 -18.35 3.78
N ALA A 748 -33.64 -17.53 2.72
CA ALA A 748 -34.60 -16.47 2.51
C ALA A 748 -35.56 -16.85 1.37
N THR A 749 -36.86 -16.68 1.59
CA THR A 749 -37.89 -17.04 0.60
C THR A 749 -38.41 -15.83 -0.16
N LEU A 750 -38.48 -15.91 -1.48
CA LEU A 750 -39.23 -14.98 -2.33
C LEU A 750 -40.69 -15.43 -2.43
N LYS A 751 -41.60 -14.59 -1.96
CA LYS A 751 -43.04 -14.69 -2.23
C LYS A 751 -43.38 -13.67 -3.30
N VAL A 752 -44.07 -14.10 -4.36
CA VAL A 752 -44.63 -13.20 -5.37
C VAL A 752 -46.14 -13.31 -5.27
N ALA A 753 -46.83 -12.19 -5.08
CA ALA A 753 -48.28 -12.16 -4.96
C ALA A 753 -48.93 -12.77 -6.22
N SER A 754 -50.09 -13.40 -6.06
CA SER A 754 -50.84 -13.89 -7.22
C SER A 754 -51.35 -12.68 -8.02
N PRO A 755 -51.16 -12.62 -9.35
CA PRO A 755 -51.67 -11.52 -10.16
C PRO A 755 -53.21 -11.47 -10.05
N VAL A 756 -53.76 -10.26 -10.08
CA VAL A 756 -55.22 -10.08 -10.11
C VAL A 756 -55.74 -10.60 -11.46
N THR A 757 -56.40 -11.77 -11.42
CA THR A 757 -56.90 -12.48 -12.62
C THR A 757 -58.31 -12.09 -13.02
N SER A 758 -58.98 -11.24 -12.24
CA SER A 758 -60.30 -10.69 -12.58
C SER A 758 -60.20 -9.74 -13.77
N ALA A 759 -60.82 -10.10 -14.90
CA ALA A 759 -60.98 -9.18 -16.02
C ALA A 759 -61.81 -7.96 -15.60
N VAL A 760 -61.34 -6.76 -15.93
CA VAL A 760 -61.98 -5.50 -15.56
C VAL A 760 -63.02 -5.16 -16.61
N SER A 761 -64.26 -4.86 -16.21
CA SER A 761 -65.34 -4.48 -17.12
C SER A 761 -65.53 -2.96 -17.20
N PHE A 762 -65.90 -2.48 -18.38
CA PHE A 762 -66.27 -1.09 -18.63
C PHE A 762 -67.77 -0.99 -18.89
N GLY A 763 -68.44 -0.05 -18.23
CA GLY A 763 -69.90 0.17 -18.35
C GLY A 763 -70.27 1.58 -18.84
N GLY A 764 -69.34 2.52 -18.83
CA GLY A 764 -69.57 3.92 -19.18
C GLY A 764 -68.37 4.58 -19.86
N GLY A 765 -68.48 5.88 -20.06
CA GLY A 765 -67.49 6.69 -20.77
C GLY A 765 -67.80 6.89 -22.26
N HIS A 766 -66.81 7.32 -23.01
CA HIS A 766 -66.91 7.68 -24.42
C HIS A 766 -65.60 7.47 -25.19
N VAL A 767 -65.72 7.40 -26.52
CA VAL A 767 -64.62 7.42 -27.49
C VAL A 767 -64.89 8.53 -28.50
N ASP A 768 -63.94 9.46 -28.60
CA ASP A 768 -63.98 10.59 -29.52
C ASP A 768 -63.15 10.30 -30.76
N TRP A 769 -63.76 10.48 -31.95
CA TRP A 769 -63.05 10.29 -33.21
C TRP A 769 -63.61 11.18 -34.33
N GLY A 770 -62.71 11.85 -35.05
CA GLY A 770 -63.06 12.73 -36.17
C GLY A 770 -63.26 12.03 -37.51
N PHE A 771 -62.94 10.73 -37.62
CA PHE A 771 -62.62 10.08 -38.90
C PHE A 771 -61.40 10.71 -39.56
N ALA A 772 -61.57 11.69 -40.45
CA ALA A 772 -60.48 12.48 -41.00
C ALA A 772 -60.94 13.93 -41.23
N GLU A 773 -60.13 14.93 -40.84
CA GLU A 773 -60.43 16.36 -41.06
C GLU A 773 -60.75 16.65 -42.55
N ARG A 774 -59.92 16.11 -43.46
CA ARG A 774 -60.15 16.16 -44.92
C ARG A 774 -61.44 15.48 -45.39
N TRP A 775 -61.92 14.44 -44.70
CA TRP A 775 -63.20 13.79 -45.03
C TRP A 775 -64.39 14.64 -44.57
N ARG A 776 -64.36 15.16 -43.33
CA ARG A 776 -65.42 16.04 -42.81
C ARG A 776 -65.55 17.31 -43.66
N CYS A 777 -64.44 17.99 -43.95
CA CYS A 777 -64.45 19.18 -44.80
C CYS A 777 -64.94 18.91 -46.24
N TYR A 778 -64.77 17.68 -46.76
CA TYR A 778 -65.30 17.28 -48.07
C TYR A 778 -66.82 17.07 -48.02
N VAL A 779 -67.33 16.35 -47.02
CA VAL A 779 -68.76 16.03 -46.84
C VAL A 779 -69.61 17.30 -46.66
N VAL A 780 -69.27 18.17 -45.71
CA VAL A 780 -70.02 19.42 -45.44
C VAL A 780 -69.61 20.60 -46.33
N GLY A 781 -68.57 20.40 -47.14
CA GLY A 781 -68.00 21.42 -48.02
C GLY A 781 -68.82 21.68 -49.28
N ASN A 782 -68.38 22.67 -50.06
CA ASN A 782 -69.11 23.11 -51.27
C ASN A 782 -69.14 22.06 -52.41
N VAL A 783 -68.39 20.95 -52.25
CA VAL A 783 -68.28 19.83 -53.20
C VAL A 783 -69.41 18.82 -52.98
N ALA A 784 -69.39 18.05 -51.87
CA ALA A 784 -70.43 17.07 -51.60
C ALA A 784 -71.73 17.70 -51.05
N ARG A 785 -71.65 18.88 -50.42
CA ARG A 785 -72.77 19.70 -49.92
C ARG A 785 -73.73 18.99 -48.97
N GLY A 786 -73.31 17.89 -48.37
CA GLY A 786 -74.15 17.06 -47.52
C GLY A 786 -73.88 17.26 -46.05
N GLY A 787 -74.04 16.20 -45.26
CA GLY A 787 -74.05 16.30 -43.81
C GLY A 787 -73.47 15.08 -43.09
N ILE A 788 -73.04 15.36 -41.86
CA ILE A 788 -72.68 14.37 -40.86
C ILE A 788 -73.88 14.30 -39.90
N VAL A 789 -74.43 13.12 -39.66
CA VAL A 789 -75.62 12.93 -38.82
C VAL A 789 -75.33 11.82 -37.80
N PRO A 790 -75.03 12.16 -36.53
CA PRO A 790 -74.93 11.18 -35.46
C PRO A 790 -76.31 10.65 -35.08
N GLY A 791 -76.37 9.41 -34.61
CA GLY A 791 -77.59 8.76 -34.15
C GLY A 791 -77.37 7.82 -32.97
N ALA A 792 -78.46 7.39 -32.33
CA ALA A 792 -78.55 6.26 -31.41
C ALA A 792 -77.44 6.15 -30.31
N GLY A 793 -76.98 7.27 -29.75
CA GLY A 793 -75.94 7.30 -28.70
C GLY A 793 -74.56 7.77 -29.16
N ALA A 794 -74.45 8.27 -30.40
CA ALA A 794 -73.38 9.19 -30.80
C ALA A 794 -73.86 10.64 -30.71
N THR A 795 -72.91 11.58 -30.58
CA THR A 795 -73.14 13.03 -30.64
C THR A 795 -72.01 13.71 -31.42
N GLN A 796 -72.25 14.90 -31.96
CA GLN A 796 -71.17 15.78 -32.43
C GLN A 796 -70.72 16.68 -31.29
N VAL A 797 -69.41 16.87 -31.14
CA VAL A 797 -68.79 17.74 -30.14
C VAL A 797 -67.69 18.60 -30.76
N PRO A 798 -67.43 19.83 -30.25
CA PRO A 798 -66.33 20.67 -30.73
C PRO A 798 -64.97 19.95 -30.63
N GLY A 799 -64.25 19.82 -31.74
CA GLY A 799 -63.03 19.02 -31.81
C GLY A 799 -61.76 19.81 -31.48
N THR A 800 -61.10 19.46 -30.37
CA THR A 800 -59.77 19.99 -29.99
C THR A 800 -58.59 19.21 -30.60
N LEU A 801 -58.83 18.42 -31.65
CA LEU A 801 -57.83 17.58 -32.34
C LEU A 801 -57.59 17.99 -33.81
N ALA A 802 -58.28 19.02 -34.29
CA ALA A 802 -58.09 19.59 -35.63
C ALA A 802 -57.13 20.78 -35.59
N THR A 803 -56.48 21.09 -36.73
CA THR A 803 -55.40 22.10 -36.83
C THR A 803 -55.85 23.57 -36.76
N GLY A 804 -57.09 23.84 -36.33
CA GLY A 804 -57.70 25.17 -36.37
C GLY A 804 -58.19 25.59 -37.77
N THR A 805 -58.16 24.67 -38.75
CA THR A 805 -58.50 24.98 -40.14
C THR A 805 -60.02 25.02 -40.35
N LEU A 806 -60.57 26.19 -40.70
CA LEU A 806 -61.99 26.34 -41.02
C LEU A 806 -62.33 25.68 -42.37
N CYS A 807 -63.16 24.63 -42.37
CA CYS A 807 -63.68 24.01 -43.58
C CYS A 807 -64.51 25.01 -44.42
N ASN A 808 -63.89 25.67 -45.41
CA ASN A 808 -64.53 26.66 -46.29
C ASN A 808 -65.30 27.77 -45.53
N GLY A 809 -64.74 28.24 -44.41
CA GLY A 809 -65.34 29.32 -43.60
C GLY A 809 -66.61 28.92 -42.82
N ARG A 810 -66.89 27.62 -42.66
CA ARG A 810 -68.03 27.11 -41.86
C ARG A 810 -67.55 26.16 -40.75
N ASN A 811 -68.07 26.36 -39.53
CA ASN A 811 -67.68 25.56 -38.35
C ASN A 811 -68.11 24.08 -38.44
N ALA A 812 -69.08 23.75 -39.29
CA ALA A 812 -69.75 22.43 -39.37
C ALA A 812 -68.84 21.22 -39.71
N GLY A 813 -67.56 21.43 -40.04
CA GLY A 813 -66.58 20.34 -40.22
C GLY A 813 -65.55 20.23 -39.10
N SER A 814 -65.52 21.17 -38.15
CA SER A 814 -64.57 21.17 -37.01
C SER A 814 -65.02 20.27 -35.85
N GLU A 815 -66.28 19.84 -35.85
CA GLU A 815 -66.83 18.91 -34.86
C GLU A 815 -66.39 17.47 -35.13
N ILE A 816 -66.11 16.72 -34.06
CA ILE A 816 -65.80 15.29 -34.09
C ILE A 816 -66.96 14.48 -33.53
N VAL A 817 -66.98 13.18 -33.79
CA VAL A 817 -68.07 12.29 -33.32
C VAL A 817 -67.66 11.66 -32.00
N ARG A 818 -68.44 11.95 -30.95
CA ARG A 818 -68.35 11.32 -29.64
C ARG A 818 -69.31 10.13 -29.59
N PHE A 819 -68.77 8.94 -29.48
CA PHE A 819 -69.51 7.69 -29.30
C PHE A 819 -69.50 7.31 -27.81
N GLY A 820 -70.65 7.11 -27.18
CA GLY A 820 -70.67 6.58 -25.80
C GLY A 820 -70.13 5.15 -25.75
N ILE A 821 -69.70 4.66 -24.59
CA ILE A 821 -69.36 3.24 -24.39
C ILE A 821 -70.62 2.51 -23.90
N ARG A 822 -70.92 1.32 -24.45
CA ARG A 822 -71.99 0.41 -23.94
C ARG A 822 -71.45 -0.74 -23.12
N GLY A 823 -70.21 -1.13 -23.35
CA GLY A 823 -69.61 -2.26 -22.67
C GLY A 823 -68.16 -2.45 -23.07
N GLY A 824 -67.38 -3.11 -22.24
CA GLY A 824 -66.02 -3.51 -22.60
C GLY A 824 -65.38 -4.39 -21.55
N SER A 825 -64.22 -4.94 -21.88
CA SER A 825 -63.40 -5.71 -20.95
C SER A 825 -61.91 -5.52 -21.23
N PHE A 826 -61.13 -5.45 -20.16
CA PHE A 826 -59.68 -5.69 -20.18
C PHE A 826 -59.38 -7.01 -19.50
N ASP A 827 -58.81 -7.96 -20.23
CA ASP A 827 -58.30 -9.21 -19.69
C ASP A 827 -56.78 -9.07 -19.39
N PRO A 828 -56.37 -9.02 -18.10
CA PRO A 828 -54.97 -8.91 -17.73
C PRO A 828 -54.15 -10.16 -18.07
N ALA A 829 -54.77 -11.33 -18.30
CA ALA A 829 -54.07 -12.57 -18.63
C ALA A 829 -53.68 -12.65 -20.12
N SER A 830 -54.45 -12.05 -21.03
CA SER A 830 -54.11 -11.96 -22.46
C SER A 830 -53.60 -10.59 -22.92
N GLY A 831 -53.76 -9.54 -22.10
CA GLY A 831 -53.38 -8.17 -22.45
C GLY A 831 -54.26 -7.57 -23.55
N VAL A 832 -55.53 -8.00 -23.61
CA VAL A 832 -56.53 -7.57 -24.60
C VAL A 832 -57.53 -6.63 -23.95
N LEU A 833 -57.72 -5.46 -24.56
CA LEU A 833 -58.80 -4.52 -24.26
C LEU A 833 -59.80 -4.52 -25.41
N GLU A 834 -61.08 -4.65 -25.10
CA GLU A 834 -62.19 -4.47 -26.05
C GLU A 834 -63.19 -3.45 -25.52
N LEU A 835 -63.56 -2.48 -26.37
CA LEU A 835 -64.60 -1.48 -26.09
C LEU A 835 -65.68 -1.53 -27.19
N LYS A 836 -66.92 -1.82 -26.80
CA LYS A 836 -68.13 -1.72 -27.62
C LYS A 836 -68.74 -0.33 -27.47
N LEU A 837 -68.99 0.34 -28.59
CA LEU A 837 -69.50 1.71 -28.61
C LEU A 837 -71.01 1.76 -28.87
N ARG A 838 -71.65 2.78 -28.29
CA ARG A 838 -72.99 3.27 -28.61
C ARG A 838 -72.92 4.14 -29.86
N GLY A 839 -74.04 4.26 -30.55
CA GLY A 839 -74.20 5.22 -31.63
C GLY A 839 -74.02 4.69 -33.04
N THR A 840 -74.51 5.52 -33.96
CA THR A 840 -74.29 5.44 -35.39
C THR A 840 -73.86 6.81 -35.90
N VAL A 841 -73.25 6.86 -37.09
CA VAL A 841 -73.07 8.13 -37.81
C VAL A 841 -73.25 7.91 -39.30
N ARG A 842 -74.08 8.75 -39.92
CA ARG A 842 -74.35 8.78 -41.36
C ARG A 842 -73.65 9.96 -42.00
N PHE A 843 -72.83 9.69 -43.00
CA PHE A 843 -72.27 10.69 -43.91
C PHE A 843 -73.07 10.63 -45.21
N TRP A 844 -73.67 11.74 -45.63
CA TRP A 844 -74.40 11.84 -46.90
C TRP A 844 -73.91 13.01 -47.74
N GLY A 845 -74.18 12.99 -49.05
CA GLY A 845 -73.92 14.10 -49.98
C GLY A 845 -74.02 13.74 -51.46
N HIS A 846 -73.72 14.70 -52.32
CA HIS A 846 -73.86 14.66 -53.79
C HIS A 846 -75.30 14.45 -54.25
N ASP A 847 -76.17 15.41 -53.91
CA ASP A 847 -77.59 15.48 -54.32
C ASP A 847 -77.76 15.91 -55.80
N TYR A 848 -77.06 15.24 -56.72
CA TYR A 848 -77.18 15.51 -58.16
C TYR A 848 -78.45 14.88 -58.72
N HIS A 849 -79.39 15.71 -59.15
CA HIS A 849 -80.69 15.31 -59.67
C HIS A 849 -80.57 14.41 -60.91
N VAL A 850 -80.91 13.14 -60.75
CA VAL A 850 -81.49 12.34 -61.84
C VAL A 850 -83.00 12.57 -61.79
N PRO A 851 -83.68 12.93 -62.90
CA PRO A 851 -85.14 13.13 -62.88
C PRO A 851 -85.87 11.84 -62.45
N GLY A 852 -86.35 11.82 -61.20
CA GLY A 852 -87.03 10.67 -60.58
C GLY A 852 -86.27 9.97 -59.44
N ASP A 853 -85.00 10.31 -59.17
CA ASP A 853 -84.27 9.80 -58.00
C ASP A 853 -83.75 10.95 -57.13
N THR A 854 -84.04 10.89 -55.83
CA THR A 854 -83.74 11.93 -54.83
C THR A 854 -82.75 11.43 -53.77
N ARG A 855 -82.10 10.29 -54.01
CA ARG A 855 -81.13 9.70 -53.07
C ARG A 855 -79.73 10.32 -53.26
N PRO A 856 -79.02 10.66 -52.16
CA PRO A 856 -77.65 11.14 -52.23
C PRO A 856 -76.69 10.04 -52.74
N GLN A 857 -75.74 10.40 -53.61
CA GLN A 857 -74.80 9.44 -54.22
C GLN A 857 -73.69 9.00 -53.27
N LEU A 858 -73.34 9.85 -52.31
CA LEU A 858 -72.63 9.44 -51.09
C LEU A 858 -73.69 9.24 -50.01
N ASP A 859 -73.83 8.03 -49.50
CA ASP A 859 -74.66 7.76 -48.33
C ASP A 859 -74.07 6.58 -47.57
N THR A 860 -73.39 6.81 -46.45
CA THR A 860 -72.70 5.77 -45.69
C THR A 860 -72.94 5.93 -44.19
N THR A 861 -73.59 4.93 -43.60
CA THR A 861 -73.85 4.83 -42.16
C THR A 861 -72.90 3.83 -41.51
N PHE A 862 -72.17 4.29 -40.49
CA PHE A 862 -71.36 3.47 -39.59
C PHE A 862 -72.18 3.14 -38.33
N SER A 863 -72.04 1.90 -37.84
CA SER A 863 -72.78 1.36 -36.68
C SER A 863 -71.98 0.26 -35.99
N ASN A 864 -72.41 -0.18 -34.79
CA ASN A 864 -71.74 -1.24 -34.00
C ASN A 864 -70.21 -1.06 -33.88
N LEU A 865 -69.76 0.18 -33.66
CA LEU A 865 -68.33 0.47 -33.59
C LEU A 865 -67.69 -0.25 -32.38
N ARG A 866 -66.51 -0.84 -32.61
CA ARG A 866 -65.86 -1.73 -31.63
C ARG A 866 -64.35 -1.63 -31.73
N LEU A 867 -63.70 -1.07 -30.71
CA LEU A 867 -62.25 -0.96 -30.63
C LEU A 867 -61.68 -2.21 -29.95
N VAL A 868 -60.73 -2.88 -30.59
CA VAL A 868 -59.97 -4.01 -30.01
C VAL A 868 -58.49 -3.64 -29.99
N VAL A 869 -57.85 -3.75 -28.83
CA VAL A 869 -56.43 -3.44 -28.59
C VAL A 869 -55.72 -4.67 -28.06
N THR A 870 -54.54 -4.98 -28.61
CA THR A 870 -53.66 -6.07 -28.16
C THR A 870 -52.23 -5.54 -28.09
N GLY A 871 -51.72 -5.30 -26.88
CA GLY A 871 -50.41 -4.66 -26.69
C GLY A 871 -50.36 -3.22 -27.20
N ASP A 872 -49.35 -2.90 -28.01
CA ASP A 872 -49.08 -1.57 -28.59
C ASP A 872 -49.90 -1.25 -29.87
N SER A 873 -50.85 -2.12 -30.23
CA SER A 873 -51.60 -2.04 -31.48
C SER A 873 -53.09 -2.34 -31.28
N GLY A 874 -53.94 -1.71 -32.08
CA GLY A 874 -55.38 -1.93 -32.05
C GLY A 874 -56.05 -1.79 -33.42
N THR A 875 -57.36 -1.99 -33.47
CA THR A 875 -58.18 -1.85 -34.67
C THR A 875 -59.60 -1.46 -34.28
N LEU A 876 -60.13 -0.42 -34.92
CA LEU A 876 -61.52 0.01 -34.80
C LEU A 876 -62.35 -0.67 -35.89
N TYR A 877 -63.27 -1.53 -35.48
CA TYR A 877 -64.22 -2.20 -36.34
C TYR A 877 -65.55 -1.43 -36.39
N ALA A 878 -66.29 -1.54 -37.49
CA ALA A 878 -67.67 -1.05 -37.62
C ALA A 878 -68.49 -1.92 -38.59
N ASP A 879 -69.80 -1.94 -38.41
CA ASP A 879 -70.75 -2.33 -39.46
C ASP A 879 -71.05 -1.09 -40.32
N THR A 880 -71.00 -1.24 -41.64
CA THR A 880 -71.19 -0.14 -42.60
C THR A 880 -72.26 -0.48 -43.61
N VAL A 881 -73.27 0.39 -43.76
CA VAL A 881 -74.24 0.32 -44.86
C VAL A 881 -74.08 1.57 -45.70
N GLY A 882 -73.74 1.44 -46.97
CA GLY A 882 -73.63 2.63 -47.81
C GLY A 882 -73.32 2.47 -49.28
N ALA A 883 -73.67 3.52 -50.03
CA ALA A 883 -73.30 3.78 -51.41
C ALA A 883 -72.16 4.81 -51.49
N THR A 884 -71.34 4.69 -52.52
CA THR A 884 -70.25 5.63 -52.83
C THR A 884 -70.39 6.12 -54.28
N MET A 885 -69.65 7.17 -54.65
CA MET A 885 -69.66 7.70 -56.02
C MET A 885 -69.30 6.63 -57.09
N ASP A 886 -68.46 5.66 -56.74
CA ASP A 886 -68.06 4.55 -57.62
C ASP A 886 -69.02 3.35 -57.56
N ALA A 887 -69.93 3.32 -56.59
CA ALA A 887 -70.87 2.22 -56.33
C ALA A 887 -72.20 2.75 -55.73
N PRO A 888 -73.14 3.25 -56.57
CA PRO A 888 -74.37 3.91 -56.11
C PRO A 888 -75.42 2.95 -55.52
N THR A 889 -75.21 1.63 -55.60
CA THR A 889 -76.04 0.64 -54.91
C THR A 889 -75.53 0.45 -53.48
N PRO A 890 -76.34 0.67 -52.43
CA PRO A 890 -75.88 0.51 -51.04
C PRO A 890 -75.37 -0.92 -50.75
N VAL A 891 -74.15 -1.01 -50.23
CA VAL A 891 -73.51 -2.27 -49.82
C VAL A 891 -73.43 -2.34 -48.30
N THR A 892 -74.08 -3.36 -47.73
CA THR A 892 -73.92 -3.73 -46.32
C THR A 892 -72.64 -4.56 -46.14
N ARG A 893 -71.79 -4.16 -45.19
CA ARG A 893 -70.60 -4.90 -44.74
C ARG A 893 -70.59 -4.93 -43.21
N THR A 894 -70.23 -6.05 -42.60
CA THR A 894 -70.22 -6.22 -41.14
C THR A 894 -68.82 -6.46 -40.58
N ASN A 895 -68.55 -5.95 -39.37
CA ASN A 895 -67.27 -6.00 -38.66
C ASN A 895 -66.07 -5.65 -39.58
N VAL A 896 -66.19 -4.56 -40.33
CA VAL A 896 -65.15 -4.02 -41.21
C VAL A 896 -64.09 -3.34 -40.34
N ALA A 897 -62.82 -3.71 -40.50
CA ALA A 897 -61.71 -3.01 -39.86
C ALA A 897 -61.49 -1.65 -40.53
N ILE A 898 -61.99 -0.56 -39.94
CA ILE A 898 -61.95 0.77 -40.57
C ILE A 898 -60.54 1.36 -40.48
N VAL A 899 -60.03 1.51 -39.26
CA VAL A 899 -58.65 1.97 -39.00
C VAL A 899 -57.90 1.01 -38.09
N SER A 900 -56.59 0.85 -38.34
CA SER A 900 -55.66 0.37 -37.33
C SER A 900 -55.26 1.52 -36.41
N ALA A 901 -55.24 1.25 -35.11
CA ALA A 901 -54.82 2.18 -34.07
C ALA A 901 -53.38 1.85 -33.62
N ARG A 902 -52.55 2.87 -33.45
CA ARG A 902 -51.22 2.77 -32.87
C ARG A 902 -51.19 3.56 -31.58
N LEU A 903 -50.84 2.91 -30.48
CA LEU A 903 -51.05 3.46 -29.15
C LEU A 903 -49.75 4.05 -28.59
N PRO A 904 -49.80 5.22 -27.94
CA PRO A 904 -48.64 5.86 -27.33
C PRO A 904 -48.28 5.15 -26.01
N SER A 905 -47.66 5.86 -25.05
CA SER A 905 -47.62 5.41 -23.65
C SER A 905 -49.03 5.02 -23.17
N GLY A 906 -49.09 4.06 -22.25
CA GLY A 906 -50.34 3.46 -21.77
C GLY A 906 -51.33 4.47 -21.17
N PRO A 907 -52.60 4.06 -20.98
CA PRO A 907 -53.66 4.94 -20.50
C PRO A 907 -53.33 5.49 -19.11
N VAL A 908 -53.78 6.71 -18.85
CA VAL A 908 -53.70 7.33 -17.52
C VAL A 908 -54.88 6.80 -16.70
N ALA A 909 -54.58 6.16 -15.57
CA ALA A 909 -55.60 5.75 -14.63
C ALA A 909 -56.19 6.97 -13.90
N ARG A 910 -57.50 6.96 -13.69
CA ARG A 910 -58.24 7.94 -12.87
C ARG A 910 -59.16 7.20 -11.91
N ASP A 911 -59.74 7.92 -10.95
CA ASP A 911 -60.78 7.30 -10.12
C ASP A 911 -61.97 6.87 -11.00
N GLY A 912 -62.52 5.69 -10.69
CA GLY A 912 -63.57 5.03 -11.46
C GLY A 912 -63.25 4.64 -12.91
N GLY A 913 -62.03 4.83 -13.45
CA GLY A 913 -61.78 4.53 -14.86
C GLY A 913 -60.37 4.84 -15.41
N LEU A 914 -60.30 5.09 -16.72
CA LEU A 914 -59.07 5.46 -17.42
C LEU A 914 -59.32 6.47 -18.54
N ASP A 915 -58.29 7.24 -18.88
CA ASP A 915 -58.27 8.15 -20.03
C ASP A 915 -57.08 7.83 -20.94
N TRP A 916 -57.27 7.91 -22.27
CA TRP A 916 -56.22 7.62 -23.26
C TRP A 916 -56.38 8.51 -24.50
N SER A 917 -55.50 9.50 -24.65
CA SER A 917 -55.50 10.46 -25.75
C SER A 917 -54.34 10.25 -26.74
N GLY A 918 -54.49 10.72 -27.98
CA GLY A 918 -53.40 10.74 -28.96
C GLY A 918 -53.11 9.38 -29.59
N ILE A 919 -54.13 8.52 -29.70
CA ILE A 919 -54.02 7.22 -30.36
C ILE A 919 -54.02 7.47 -31.88
N GLU A 920 -52.85 7.40 -32.51
CA GLU A 920 -52.68 7.58 -33.96
C GLU A 920 -53.53 6.56 -34.73
N THR A 921 -54.27 6.98 -35.76
CA THR A 921 -55.05 6.04 -36.60
C THR A 921 -54.62 6.05 -38.06
N THR A 922 -54.85 4.92 -38.75
CA THR A 922 -54.45 4.73 -40.15
C THR A 922 -55.47 3.85 -40.85
N LEU A 923 -55.93 4.27 -42.03
CA LEU A 923 -56.97 3.59 -42.81
C LEU A 923 -56.50 2.20 -43.27
N THR A 924 -57.26 1.15 -42.97
CA THR A 924 -56.93 -0.20 -43.47
C THR A 924 -57.37 -0.37 -44.93
N ALA A 925 -56.94 -1.46 -45.57
CA ALA A 925 -57.46 -1.83 -46.89
C ALA A 925 -58.98 -2.03 -46.93
N ALA A 926 -59.58 -2.57 -45.86
CA ALA A 926 -61.03 -2.73 -45.78
C ALA A 926 -61.75 -1.40 -45.47
N GLY A 927 -61.08 -0.47 -44.78
CA GLY A 927 -61.57 0.91 -44.63
C GLY A 927 -61.54 1.69 -45.95
N ALA A 928 -60.49 1.53 -46.75
CA ALA A 928 -60.37 2.13 -48.08
C ALA A 928 -61.53 1.72 -49.01
N GLU A 929 -61.97 0.46 -48.97
CA GLU A 929 -63.15 -0.02 -49.72
C GLU A 929 -64.48 0.63 -49.30
N VAL A 930 -64.55 1.28 -48.13
CA VAL A 930 -65.73 2.02 -47.65
C VAL A 930 -65.68 3.49 -48.06
N PHE A 931 -64.50 4.14 -47.99
CA PHE A 931 -64.33 5.55 -48.37
C PHE A 931 -64.04 5.77 -49.87
N GLY A 932 -63.73 4.70 -50.62
CA GLY A 932 -63.49 4.69 -52.07
C GLY A 932 -62.20 5.39 -52.48
N SER A 933 -62.22 6.73 -52.47
CA SER A 933 -61.14 7.61 -52.96
C SER A 933 -59.94 7.76 -52.00
N TYR A 934 -59.92 7.01 -50.89
CA TYR A 934 -58.91 7.12 -49.84
C TYR A 934 -58.01 5.87 -49.82
N PRO A 935 -56.68 5.99 -49.97
CA PRO A 935 -55.79 4.84 -50.04
C PRO A 935 -55.60 4.16 -48.67
N ALA A 936 -55.39 2.84 -48.70
CA ALA A 936 -54.95 2.10 -47.53
C ALA A 936 -53.57 2.61 -47.05
N GLY A 937 -53.44 2.92 -45.77
CA GLY A 937 -52.25 3.57 -45.20
C GLY A 937 -52.38 5.09 -45.03
N GLU A 938 -53.48 5.72 -45.46
CA GLU A 938 -53.76 7.13 -45.18
C GLU A 938 -53.91 7.38 -43.65
N PRO A 939 -53.22 8.38 -43.06
CA PRO A 939 -53.46 8.80 -41.68
C PRO A 939 -54.88 9.33 -41.49
N PHE A 940 -55.55 8.89 -40.43
CA PHE A 940 -56.86 9.39 -40.00
C PHE A 940 -56.71 10.09 -38.65
N ASP A 941 -57.69 10.90 -38.26
CA ASP A 941 -57.66 11.67 -37.02
C ASP A 941 -57.41 10.74 -35.82
N PRO A 942 -56.65 11.18 -34.80
CA PRO A 942 -56.38 10.36 -33.63
C PRO A 942 -57.66 10.10 -32.82
N ILE A 943 -57.67 8.96 -32.13
CA ILE A 943 -58.74 8.62 -31.18
C ILE A 943 -58.37 9.16 -29.79
N ALA A 944 -59.39 9.61 -29.04
CA ALA A 944 -59.33 9.75 -27.59
C ALA A 944 -60.38 8.87 -26.92
N ILE A 945 -60.06 8.34 -25.74
CA ILE A 945 -60.88 7.43 -24.94
C ILE A 945 -60.98 7.99 -23.53
N SER A 946 -62.17 7.94 -22.94
CA SER A 946 -62.37 8.04 -21.50
C SER A 946 -63.34 6.92 -21.12
N ALA A 947 -62.92 5.94 -20.32
CA ALA A 947 -63.69 4.72 -20.07
C ALA A 947 -63.90 4.46 -18.58
N ASP A 948 -65.16 4.31 -18.18
CA ASP A 948 -65.56 4.10 -16.79
C ASP A 948 -65.71 2.60 -16.48
N PHE A 949 -65.14 2.17 -15.36
CA PHE A 949 -65.32 0.82 -14.84
C PHE A 949 -66.78 0.61 -14.43
N GLY A 950 -67.35 -0.54 -14.79
CA GLY A 950 -68.75 -0.84 -14.49
C GLY A 950 -69.29 -2.05 -15.24
N THR A 951 -70.56 -2.37 -14.96
CA THR A 951 -71.30 -3.43 -15.64
C THR A 951 -71.65 -3.02 -17.08
N PRO A 952 -71.30 -3.82 -18.11
CA PRO A 952 -71.76 -3.60 -19.48
C PRO A 952 -73.28 -3.62 -19.60
N GLU A 953 -73.79 -2.86 -20.56
CA GLU A 953 -75.17 -2.96 -21.05
C GLU A 953 -75.41 -4.32 -21.74
N PRO A 954 -76.58 -4.96 -21.56
CA PRO A 954 -76.91 -6.18 -22.29
C PRO A 954 -76.94 -5.94 -23.82
N ASP A 955 -76.29 -6.83 -24.59
CA ASP A 955 -76.43 -6.78 -26.05
C ASP A 955 -77.90 -7.04 -26.43
N ALA A 956 -78.51 -6.10 -27.17
CA ALA A 956 -79.91 -6.19 -27.56
C ALA A 956 -80.17 -7.35 -28.53
N VAL A 957 -81.21 -8.14 -28.25
CA VAL A 957 -81.63 -9.25 -29.12
C VAL A 957 -82.25 -8.68 -30.39
N VAL A 958 -81.59 -8.89 -31.53
CA VAL A 958 -82.11 -8.55 -32.87
C VAL A 958 -82.70 -9.82 -33.49
N ASP A 959 -83.99 -9.78 -33.78
CA ASP A 959 -84.75 -10.88 -34.38
C ASP A 959 -84.31 -11.14 -35.84
N GLN A 960 -84.33 -12.40 -36.28
CA GLN A 960 -84.00 -12.81 -37.65
C GLN A 960 -84.94 -13.93 -38.17
N PRO A 961 -85.52 -13.78 -39.37
CA PRO A 961 -86.51 -14.73 -39.89
C PRO A 961 -85.88 -16.06 -40.36
N GLN A 962 -86.54 -17.18 -40.00
CA GLN A 962 -86.14 -18.52 -40.43
C GLN A 962 -86.67 -18.92 -41.82
N PRO A 963 -85.90 -19.70 -42.61
CA PRO A 963 -86.42 -20.54 -43.70
C PRO A 963 -86.75 -21.99 -43.23
N PRO A 964 -87.58 -22.77 -43.97
CA PRO A 964 -88.20 -24.01 -43.47
C PRO A 964 -87.36 -25.29 -43.62
N VAL A 965 -87.91 -26.40 -43.08
CA VAL A 965 -87.23 -27.69 -42.82
C VAL A 965 -87.81 -28.85 -43.65
N GLN A 966 -86.98 -29.84 -44.00
CA GLN A 966 -87.39 -31.25 -44.10
C GLN A 966 -86.21 -32.22 -43.80
N GLN A 967 -86.54 -33.48 -43.47
CA GLN A 967 -85.72 -34.50 -42.76
C GLN A 967 -86.08 -35.91 -43.31
N PRO A 968 -85.77 -37.07 -42.65
CA PRO A 968 -84.69 -37.47 -41.73
C PRO A 968 -83.82 -38.55 -42.47
N PRO A 969 -83.32 -39.68 -41.89
CA PRO A 969 -82.79 -40.01 -40.55
C PRO A 969 -81.22 -40.08 -40.63
N VAL A 970 -80.37 -40.88 -39.94
CA VAL A 970 -80.43 -42.08 -39.05
C VAL A 970 -79.33 -41.95 -37.94
N GLN A 971 -79.42 -42.81 -36.93
CA GLN A 971 -78.45 -43.08 -35.84
C GLN A 971 -77.06 -43.55 -36.36
N GLN A 972 -75.91 -43.41 -35.67
CA GLN A 972 -75.57 -42.99 -34.28
C GLN A 972 -74.15 -42.29 -34.24
N PRO A 973 -73.42 -42.08 -33.10
CA PRO A 973 -72.55 -40.89 -32.91
C PRO A 973 -71.10 -40.99 -33.42
N PRO A 974 -70.39 -39.84 -33.52
CA PRO A 974 -69.09 -39.75 -32.82
C PRO A 974 -68.68 -38.36 -32.26
N VAL A 975 -68.35 -38.35 -30.96
CA VAL A 975 -67.16 -37.75 -30.28
C VAL A 975 -66.66 -36.32 -30.64
N THR A 976 -66.48 -35.53 -29.58
CA THR A 976 -65.84 -34.19 -29.46
C THR A 976 -64.65 -33.85 -30.35
N ARG A 977 -64.58 -32.59 -30.84
CA ARG A 977 -63.32 -31.82 -30.85
C ARG A 977 -63.48 -30.30 -31.00
N ALA A 978 -62.77 -29.53 -30.17
CA ALA A 978 -62.55 -28.09 -30.37
C ALA A 978 -61.46 -27.82 -31.44
N PRO A 979 -61.47 -26.67 -32.13
CA PRO A 979 -60.50 -26.34 -33.17
C PRO A 979 -59.13 -25.97 -32.59
N VAL A 980 -58.21 -26.95 -32.56
CA VAL A 980 -56.82 -26.73 -32.11
C VAL A 980 -56.09 -25.78 -33.07
N ALA A 981 -55.61 -24.65 -32.55
CA ALA A 981 -54.75 -23.71 -33.29
C ALA A 981 -53.49 -24.43 -33.81
N LYS A 982 -53.29 -24.44 -35.13
CA LYS A 982 -52.16 -25.16 -35.75
C LYS A 982 -50.84 -24.46 -35.42
N ALA A 983 -50.05 -25.08 -34.55
CA ALA A 983 -48.71 -24.61 -34.19
C ALA A 983 -47.84 -24.37 -35.44
N ALA A 984 -47.18 -23.22 -35.50
CA ALA A 984 -46.24 -22.90 -36.58
C ALA A 984 -44.98 -23.79 -36.51
N GLY A 985 -44.32 -23.98 -37.67
CA GLY A 985 -43.16 -24.88 -37.79
C GLY A 985 -41.98 -24.46 -36.90
N THR A 986 -41.38 -25.43 -36.20
CA THR A 986 -40.30 -25.18 -35.24
C THR A 986 -38.93 -25.08 -35.94
N ILE A 987 -38.16 -24.07 -35.54
CA ILE A 987 -36.76 -23.87 -35.95
C ILE A 987 -35.86 -24.46 -34.86
N ALA A 988 -35.26 -25.61 -35.11
CA ALA A 988 -34.17 -26.12 -34.30
C ALA A 988 -32.83 -25.59 -34.83
N ALA A 989 -32.00 -25.04 -33.95
CA ALA A 989 -30.64 -24.67 -34.28
C ALA A 989 -29.84 -25.92 -34.69
N GLY A 990 -28.91 -25.78 -35.64
CA GLY A 990 -27.87 -26.79 -35.85
C GLY A 990 -26.99 -26.91 -34.59
N ALA A 991 -26.21 -27.99 -34.49
CA ALA A 991 -25.28 -28.19 -33.39
C ALA A 991 -24.40 -26.93 -33.16
N LYS A 992 -24.13 -26.58 -31.89
CA LYS A 992 -23.40 -25.34 -31.51
C LYS A 992 -22.08 -25.13 -32.28
N ALA A 993 -21.46 -26.22 -32.74
CA ALA A 993 -20.48 -26.20 -33.82
C ALA A 993 -20.76 -27.27 -34.89
N THR A 994 -20.49 -26.94 -36.16
CA THR A 994 -20.57 -27.85 -37.31
C THR A 994 -19.25 -27.86 -38.08
N THR A 995 -18.71 -29.03 -38.39
CA THR A 995 -17.51 -29.17 -39.21
C THR A 995 -17.85 -28.98 -40.69
N VAL A 996 -17.12 -28.12 -41.40
CA VAL A 996 -17.27 -27.92 -42.85
C VAL A 996 -16.53 -29.03 -43.60
N GLY A 997 -17.26 -29.84 -44.37
CA GLY A 997 -16.71 -30.93 -45.15
C GLY A 997 -15.91 -30.48 -46.38
N LYS A 998 -15.23 -31.43 -47.07
CA LYS A 998 -14.40 -31.18 -48.26
C LYS A 998 -15.13 -30.43 -49.40
N THR A 999 -16.46 -30.50 -49.46
CA THR A 999 -17.33 -29.82 -50.43
C THR A 999 -17.63 -28.35 -50.11
N GLY A 1000 -17.20 -27.85 -48.95
CA GLY A 1000 -17.47 -26.48 -48.49
C GLY A 1000 -18.89 -26.25 -47.96
N VAL A 1001 -19.70 -27.30 -47.82
CA VAL A 1001 -21.08 -27.23 -47.31
C VAL A 1001 -21.14 -27.61 -45.83
N ALA A 1002 -21.96 -26.90 -45.06
CA ALA A 1002 -22.29 -27.21 -43.68
C ALA A 1002 -23.79 -27.02 -43.40
N GLN A 1003 -24.37 -27.88 -42.56
CA GLN A 1003 -25.75 -27.73 -42.06
C GLN A 1003 -25.77 -26.71 -40.92
N VAL A 1004 -26.71 -25.75 -40.96
CA VAL A 1004 -26.79 -24.64 -39.99
C VAL A 1004 -28.12 -24.58 -39.23
N ALA A 1005 -29.21 -25.13 -39.77
CA ALA A 1005 -30.46 -25.28 -39.04
C ALA A 1005 -31.26 -26.49 -39.53
N THR A 1006 -32.12 -27.02 -38.67
CA THR A 1006 -33.11 -28.04 -39.01
C THR A 1006 -34.50 -27.52 -38.68
N LEU A 1007 -35.37 -27.52 -39.68
CA LEU A 1007 -36.71 -27.00 -39.61
C LEU A 1007 -37.67 -28.20 -39.55
N ARG A 1008 -38.70 -28.15 -38.70
CA ARG A 1008 -39.80 -29.12 -38.73
C ARG A 1008 -41.10 -28.38 -39.01
N CYS A 1009 -41.84 -28.81 -40.03
CA CYS A 1009 -43.20 -28.32 -40.21
C CYS A 1009 -44.15 -29.14 -39.31
N ALA A 1010 -45.15 -28.49 -38.72
CA ALA A 1010 -46.15 -29.17 -37.89
C ALA A 1010 -47.00 -30.15 -38.73
N ALA A 1011 -47.67 -31.09 -38.06
CA ALA A 1011 -48.66 -31.94 -38.71
C ALA A 1011 -49.87 -31.11 -39.17
N GLY A 1012 -50.47 -31.46 -40.31
CA GLY A 1012 -51.70 -30.84 -40.80
C GLY A 1012 -51.59 -29.49 -41.53
N ALA A 1013 -50.38 -28.98 -41.84
CA ALA A 1013 -50.18 -27.81 -42.71
C ALA A 1013 -48.85 -27.88 -43.48
N ARG A 1014 -48.78 -27.28 -44.68
CA ARG A 1014 -47.49 -27.05 -45.38
C ARG A 1014 -46.85 -25.75 -44.86
N CYS A 1015 -45.52 -25.71 -44.80
CA CYS A 1015 -44.75 -24.54 -44.38
C CYS A 1015 -43.94 -23.95 -45.54
N THR A 1016 -43.89 -22.63 -45.66
CA THR A 1016 -42.89 -21.91 -46.48
C THR A 1016 -41.70 -21.49 -45.62
N VAL A 1017 -40.53 -21.30 -46.25
CA VAL A 1017 -39.27 -20.95 -45.57
C VAL A 1017 -38.61 -19.76 -46.27
N THR A 1018 -38.11 -18.80 -45.49
CA THR A 1018 -37.38 -17.63 -45.98
C THR A 1018 -36.04 -17.48 -45.25
N VAL A 1019 -34.97 -17.35 -46.03
CA VAL A 1019 -33.59 -17.12 -45.57
C VAL A 1019 -32.87 -16.13 -46.49
N PRO A 1020 -31.93 -15.31 -46.00
CA PRO A 1020 -31.08 -14.48 -46.86
C PRO A 1020 -30.19 -15.38 -47.74
N LYS A 1021 -30.31 -15.28 -49.07
CA LYS A 1021 -29.65 -16.18 -50.04
C LYS A 1021 -28.11 -16.10 -50.02
N ARG A 1022 -27.53 -14.99 -49.55
CA ARG A 1022 -26.08 -14.76 -49.46
C ARG A 1022 -25.72 -14.16 -48.10
N LEU A 1023 -24.53 -14.47 -47.61
CA LEU A 1023 -23.90 -13.88 -46.42
C LEU A 1023 -22.43 -13.53 -46.71
N THR A 1024 -21.87 -12.61 -45.91
CA THR A 1024 -20.44 -12.28 -45.92
C THR A 1024 -19.82 -12.64 -44.58
N LEU A 1025 -18.75 -13.44 -44.60
CA LEU A 1025 -18.05 -13.93 -43.41
C LEU A 1025 -16.64 -13.34 -43.34
N LYS A 1026 -16.20 -12.88 -42.16
CA LYS A 1026 -14.80 -12.47 -41.91
C LYS A 1026 -14.02 -13.69 -41.42
N ILE A 1027 -13.07 -14.20 -42.21
CA ILE A 1027 -12.25 -15.38 -41.88
C ILE A 1027 -10.78 -14.95 -41.94
N ALA A 1028 -10.10 -14.91 -40.78
CA ALA A 1028 -8.73 -14.41 -40.64
C ALA A 1028 -8.53 -13.04 -41.33
N GLY A 1029 -9.23 -12.02 -40.83
CA GLY A 1029 -9.19 -10.65 -41.34
C GLY A 1029 -10.02 -10.40 -42.60
N LYS A 1030 -9.95 -11.27 -43.61
CA LYS A 1030 -10.54 -11.03 -44.95
C LYS A 1030 -12.01 -11.45 -45.04
N ARG A 1031 -12.80 -10.70 -45.82
CA ARG A 1031 -14.23 -10.94 -46.09
C ARG A 1031 -14.40 -11.97 -47.22
N TYR A 1032 -15.34 -12.90 -47.05
CA TYR A 1032 -15.65 -13.96 -48.02
C TYR A 1032 -17.17 -14.14 -48.19
N ALA A 1033 -17.63 -14.34 -49.41
CA ALA A 1033 -19.02 -14.68 -49.68
C ALA A 1033 -19.34 -16.17 -49.38
N ALA A 1034 -20.54 -16.40 -48.85
CA ALA A 1034 -21.15 -17.70 -48.65
C ALA A 1034 -22.63 -17.68 -49.12
N THR A 1035 -23.12 -18.79 -49.64
CA THR A 1035 -24.50 -18.93 -50.14
C THR A 1035 -25.31 -19.77 -49.17
N VAL A 1036 -26.51 -19.32 -48.80
CA VAL A 1036 -27.47 -20.08 -47.98
C VAL A 1036 -28.44 -20.81 -48.90
N SER A 1037 -28.74 -22.07 -48.60
CA SER A 1037 -29.77 -22.86 -49.29
C SER A 1037 -30.73 -23.49 -48.29
N SER A 1038 -32.02 -23.41 -48.59
CA SER A 1038 -33.11 -24.06 -47.85
C SER A 1038 -34.18 -24.54 -48.84
N PRO A 1039 -34.97 -25.59 -48.52
CA PRO A 1039 -36.17 -25.89 -49.29
C PRO A 1039 -37.14 -24.69 -49.21
N LYS A 1040 -37.72 -24.27 -50.34
CA LYS A 1040 -38.69 -23.15 -50.37
C LYS A 1040 -39.96 -23.46 -49.56
N ALA A 1041 -40.36 -24.73 -49.54
CA ALA A 1041 -41.48 -25.24 -48.77
C ALA A 1041 -41.16 -26.62 -48.16
N ILE A 1042 -41.82 -26.95 -47.05
CA ILE A 1042 -41.72 -28.21 -46.32
C ILE A 1042 -43.13 -28.80 -46.17
N ALA A 1043 -43.29 -30.08 -46.49
CA ALA A 1043 -44.55 -30.79 -46.33
C ALA A 1043 -44.93 -31.00 -44.86
N ALA A 1044 -46.23 -31.17 -44.58
CA ALA A 1044 -46.77 -31.36 -43.24
C ALA A 1044 -46.07 -32.50 -42.48
N GLY A 1045 -45.68 -32.26 -41.23
CA GLY A 1045 -44.95 -33.21 -40.39
C GLY A 1045 -43.52 -33.57 -40.84
N LYS A 1046 -43.06 -33.08 -42.00
CA LYS A 1046 -41.72 -33.39 -42.53
C LYS A 1046 -40.68 -32.36 -42.06
N ARG A 1047 -39.41 -32.71 -42.26
CA ARG A 1047 -38.24 -31.88 -41.89
C ARG A 1047 -37.61 -31.25 -43.12
N GLY A 1048 -37.10 -30.03 -42.98
CA GLY A 1048 -36.27 -29.35 -43.96
C GLY A 1048 -34.92 -28.97 -43.36
N VAL A 1049 -33.88 -28.85 -44.19
CA VAL A 1049 -32.52 -28.52 -43.73
C VAL A 1049 -32.07 -27.22 -44.36
N VAL A 1050 -31.51 -26.32 -43.55
CA VAL A 1050 -30.82 -25.12 -44.03
C VAL A 1050 -29.33 -25.40 -44.05
N THR A 1051 -28.70 -25.16 -45.20
CA THR A 1051 -27.26 -25.37 -45.43
C THR A 1051 -26.58 -24.06 -45.84
N LEU A 1052 -25.30 -23.94 -45.51
CA LEU A 1052 -24.43 -22.86 -45.95
C LEU A 1052 -23.31 -23.45 -46.81
N LYS A 1053 -23.10 -22.91 -48.01
CA LYS A 1053 -22.01 -23.27 -48.92
C LYS A 1053 -20.98 -22.15 -48.96
N LEU A 1054 -19.78 -22.43 -48.50
CA LEU A 1054 -18.61 -21.56 -48.63
C LEU A 1054 -18.02 -21.66 -50.05
N SER A 1055 -17.42 -20.57 -50.53
CA SER A 1055 -16.58 -20.64 -51.73
C SER A 1055 -15.31 -21.49 -51.48
N LYS A 1056 -14.72 -22.09 -52.52
CA LYS A 1056 -13.50 -22.92 -52.40
C LYS A 1056 -12.38 -22.17 -51.65
N LYS A 1057 -12.16 -20.88 -51.95
CA LYS A 1057 -11.17 -20.02 -51.27
C LYS A 1057 -11.49 -19.81 -49.78
N ALA A 1058 -12.77 -19.65 -49.42
CA ALA A 1058 -13.20 -19.48 -48.02
C ALA A 1058 -13.08 -20.78 -47.20
N ALA A 1059 -13.49 -21.92 -47.77
CA ALA A 1059 -13.35 -23.23 -47.13
C ALA A 1059 -11.88 -23.57 -46.85
N ALA A 1060 -10.98 -23.30 -47.82
CA ALA A 1060 -9.55 -23.49 -47.64
C ALA A 1060 -8.93 -22.59 -46.54
N LYS A 1061 -9.38 -21.34 -46.41
CA LYS A 1061 -8.90 -20.40 -45.37
C LYS A 1061 -9.52 -20.63 -43.98
N LEU A 1062 -10.59 -21.45 -43.90
CA LEU A 1062 -11.20 -21.88 -42.64
C LEU A 1062 -10.55 -23.16 -42.06
N ALA A 1063 -9.75 -23.90 -42.83
CA ALA A 1063 -9.09 -25.14 -42.36
C ALA A 1063 -8.27 -24.90 -41.08
N GLY A 1064 -8.46 -25.76 -40.07
CA GLY A 1064 -7.85 -25.61 -38.75
C GLY A 1064 -8.34 -24.42 -37.90
N ARG A 1065 -9.34 -23.66 -38.37
CA ARG A 1065 -9.90 -22.46 -37.71
C ARG A 1065 -11.40 -22.61 -37.49
N SER A 1066 -12.01 -21.64 -36.80
CA SER A 1066 -13.47 -21.57 -36.66
C SER A 1066 -14.01 -20.14 -36.79
N VAL A 1067 -15.29 -20.01 -37.13
CA VAL A 1067 -16.00 -18.72 -37.24
C VAL A 1067 -17.47 -18.88 -36.80
N LYS A 1068 -17.97 -17.96 -35.98
CA LYS A 1068 -19.39 -17.88 -35.61
C LYS A 1068 -20.19 -17.22 -36.74
N VAL A 1069 -21.30 -17.82 -37.16
CA VAL A 1069 -22.21 -17.30 -38.19
C VAL A 1069 -23.60 -17.12 -37.59
N LYS A 1070 -24.17 -15.91 -37.73
CA LYS A 1070 -25.57 -15.59 -37.38
C LYS A 1070 -26.42 -15.61 -38.67
N LEU A 1071 -27.58 -16.25 -38.64
CA LEU A 1071 -28.49 -16.40 -39.78
C LEU A 1071 -29.95 -16.23 -39.33
N ARG A 1072 -30.64 -15.20 -39.83
CA ARG A 1072 -32.09 -15.03 -39.61
C ARG A 1072 -32.86 -16.01 -40.52
N VAL A 1073 -33.67 -16.88 -39.92
CA VAL A 1073 -34.51 -17.87 -40.61
C VAL A 1073 -35.97 -17.63 -40.23
N THR A 1074 -36.86 -17.62 -41.22
CA THR A 1074 -38.31 -17.52 -41.02
C THR A 1074 -39.01 -18.76 -41.58
N VAL A 1075 -39.97 -19.31 -40.84
CA VAL A 1075 -40.85 -20.41 -41.25
C VAL A 1075 -42.30 -20.00 -41.01
N ARG A 1076 -43.17 -20.15 -42.00
CA ARG A 1076 -44.61 -19.84 -41.89
C ARG A 1076 -45.43 -21.04 -42.35
N ALA A 1077 -46.32 -21.55 -41.50
CA ALA A 1077 -47.34 -22.52 -41.92
C ALA A 1077 -48.54 -21.78 -42.51
N SER A 1078 -49.23 -22.39 -43.49
CA SER A 1078 -50.48 -21.80 -43.99
C SER A 1078 -51.51 -21.68 -42.84
N GLY A 1079 -52.11 -20.50 -42.69
CA GLY A 1079 -53.03 -20.18 -41.59
C GLY A 1079 -52.37 -19.86 -40.23
N ALA A 1080 -51.03 -19.72 -40.14
CA ALA A 1080 -50.33 -19.42 -38.87
C ALA A 1080 -49.44 -18.16 -38.95
N ARG A 1081 -49.15 -17.56 -37.78
CA ARG A 1081 -48.10 -16.53 -37.62
C ARG A 1081 -46.73 -17.11 -38.01
N ALA A 1082 -45.87 -16.27 -38.58
CA ALA A 1082 -44.54 -16.68 -39.02
C ALA A 1082 -43.57 -16.73 -37.82
N VAL A 1083 -42.81 -17.82 -37.69
CA VAL A 1083 -41.77 -17.96 -36.67
C VAL A 1083 -40.44 -17.54 -37.27
N THR A 1084 -39.86 -16.46 -36.75
CA THR A 1084 -38.52 -15.99 -37.15
C THR A 1084 -37.54 -16.16 -35.98
N LYS A 1085 -36.39 -16.82 -36.22
CA LYS A 1085 -35.30 -16.92 -35.25
C LYS A 1085 -33.94 -16.65 -35.89
N THR A 1086 -33.05 -16.01 -35.16
CA THR A 1086 -31.64 -15.83 -35.54
C THR A 1086 -30.83 -17.02 -35.01
N VAL A 1087 -30.52 -17.96 -35.90
CA VAL A 1087 -29.72 -19.15 -35.57
C VAL A 1087 -28.24 -18.77 -35.59
N THR A 1088 -27.49 -19.17 -34.56
CA THR A 1088 -26.03 -18.94 -34.47
C THR A 1088 -25.30 -20.28 -34.43
N VAL A 1089 -24.36 -20.51 -35.36
CA VAL A 1089 -23.57 -21.75 -35.47
C VAL A 1089 -22.09 -21.43 -35.61
N THR A 1090 -21.23 -22.20 -34.94
CA THR A 1090 -19.77 -22.12 -35.10
C THR A 1090 -19.31 -23.07 -36.21
N LEU A 1091 -18.90 -22.55 -37.35
CA LEU A 1091 -18.31 -23.36 -38.42
C LEU A 1091 -16.86 -23.68 -38.06
N LYS A 1092 -16.50 -24.97 -38.02
CA LYS A 1092 -15.11 -25.44 -37.82
C LYS A 1092 -14.56 -25.99 -39.14
N GLY A 1093 -13.40 -25.53 -39.60
CA GLY A 1093 -12.75 -26.14 -40.76
C GLY A 1093 -12.01 -27.41 -40.36
N ALA A 1094 -12.05 -28.44 -41.21
CA ALA A 1094 -11.32 -29.69 -40.97
C ALA A 1094 -9.82 -29.42 -40.69
N LYS A 1095 -9.23 -30.15 -39.73
CA LYS A 1095 -7.78 -30.17 -39.52
C LYS A 1095 -7.11 -30.74 -40.79
N LYS A 1096 -5.97 -30.19 -41.21
CA LYS A 1096 -5.10 -30.88 -42.19
C LYS A 1096 -4.65 -32.20 -41.56
N GLN A 1097 -5.02 -33.33 -42.14
CA GLN A 1097 -4.32 -34.59 -41.85
C GLN A 1097 -2.90 -34.46 -42.40
N ALA A 1098 -1.90 -34.67 -41.55
CA ALA A 1098 -0.53 -34.80 -42.02
C ALA A 1098 -0.42 -36.09 -42.85
N LYS A 1099 0.12 -35.99 -44.08
CA LYS A 1099 0.64 -37.17 -44.77
C LYS A 1099 1.90 -37.60 -44.01
N LYS A 1100 1.78 -38.57 -43.09
CA LYS A 1100 2.96 -39.32 -42.63
C LYS A 1100 3.45 -40.10 -43.85
N ALA A 1101 4.71 -39.89 -44.26
CA ALA A 1101 5.23 -40.46 -45.49
C ALA A 1101 5.31 -42.00 -45.39
N LEU A 1102 5.01 -42.67 -46.50
CA LEU A 1102 5.34 -44.08 -46.67
C LEU A 1102 6.50 -44.18 -47.65
N LYS A 1103 7.65 -44.68 -47.18
CA LYS A 1103 8.85 -45.12 -47.91
C LYS A 1103 9.74 -44.04 -48.60
N LYS A 1104 11.05 -44.26 -48.40
CA LYS A 1104 12.24 -43.76 -49.12
C LYS A 1104 12.60 -42.28 -48.93
N GLY A 1105 13.92 -42.06 -48.80
CA GLY A 1105 14.54 -40.91 -48.16
C GLY A 1105 15.20 -41.37 -46.87
#